data_AF-A0A8G2BEV4-F1
#
_entry.id   AF-A0A8G2BEV4-F1
#
_cell.length_a   1.000
_cell.length_b   1.000
_cell.length_c   1.000
_cell.angle_alpha   90.00
_cell.angle_beta   90.00
_cell.angle_gamma   90.00
#
_symmetry.space_group_name_H-M   'P 1'
#
loop_
_entity.id
_entity.type
_entity.pdbx_description
1 polymer ?
#
loop_
_entity_poly.entity_id
_entity_poly.type
_entity_poly.pdbx_seq_one_letter_code
_entity_poly.pdbx_strand_id
1 'polypeptide(L)'
;MSNDTPASTGMASKAVDWTLATVAAIGSFILMLKLGAFHATPPESLDGAWQAALQFAWLHDLQVGRDIVFPHGPYGAFYAQLYHPDLVGLWYAIRLSHAVVLAVALVWTLRVVAGPGLGWRVLACGLALLAAAALVPGPDGIWMLASFLLIGLAVDDRRAPPLLIVLLVAAIALATLAKFSFLVMGVTALIAWTAAAAFRRDPMALLAIPLYVAAIVLLWIGAGQELSGFADWVRVSFEVGSGYAAAMSLTSNRYDLAVYGALVVLLLLGVWVGFRTQSALAVKAIVVLGWLALFMFVAKAGFVRHDGHAVFPFEMAVAAAALVVAHGLPPHRGTGQLFALQALALVGAVGWLAVAHTRLTPSEHTIDRQIASRVVHAPALLLGIANDLLSQQGKAAHYRDYADKSRALLGGPHPRIASAASVDVYSYMIAPPILAGLPYHPRPVIQSYQSYMPALADRDVKEVRRTGAEVYVLQVGSIDNRPPLADGGHLWPEFLSLYNPVDQVPLGLVIERRAEPLTLETRKLVDGKNRYNSWIELPAPAPGTILQVKGGIRPTLLGRAFGLAFKPPQLTITLRRADGSEQIHRLVPGQLGAGFPVSPLMTTPQEVRALFEGEAAGAPVTAFRINAGRLQQAFWGSAFPLTVTEIHRPGQG
;
A
#
# COMPACT_ATOMS: atom_id res chain seq x y z
N MET A 1 -8.73 -72.06 -6.61
CA MET A 1 -9.76 -71.01 -6.68
C MET A 1 -9.27 -69.84 -5.82
N SER A 2 -8.71 -68.85 -6.50
CA SER A 2 -8.24 -67.57 -5.95
C SER A 2 -9.43 -66.62 -5.78
N ASN A 3 -9.55 -65.97 -4.62
CA ASN A 3 -10.37 -64.77 -4.45
C ASN A 3 -9.48 -63.63 -3.96
N ASP A 4 -8.76 -63.03 -4.92
CA ASP A 4 -8.28 -61.67 -4.77
C ASP A 4 -9.45 -60.72 -5.01
N THR A 5 -9.64 -59.79 -4.08
CA THR A 5 -10.62 -58.69 -4.20
C THR A 5 -9.87 -57.38 -4.45
N PRO A 6 -9.82 -56.87 -5.70
CA PRO A 6 -9.34 -55.53 -5.99
C PRO A 6 -10.54 -54.59 -6.17
N ALA A 7 -11.19 -54.17 -5.08
CA ALA A 7 -12.30 -53.20 -5.13
C ALA A 7 -12.10 -51.95 -4.25
N SER A 8 -11.19 -51.99 -3.27
CA SER A 8 -10.98 -50.88 -2.34
C SER A 8 -9.99 -49.81 -2.85
N THR A 9 -9.13 -50.14 -3.80
CA THR A 9 -8.12 -49.22 -4.36
C THR A 9 -8.71 -48.22 -5.36
N GLY A 10 -9.75 -48.60 -6.11
CA GLY A 10 -10.39 -47.76 -7.13
C GLY A 10 -11.35 -46.68 -6.60
N MET A 11 -11.90 -46.84 -5.40
CA MET A 11 -12.72 -45.79 -4.75
C MET A 11 -11.85 -44.70 -4.10
N ALA A 12 -10.71 -45.09 -3.52
CA ALA A 12 -9.79 -44.16 -2.90
C ALA A 12 -9.11 -43.23 -3.93
N SER A 13 -8.77 -43.73 -5.13
CA SER A 13 -8.23 -42.90 -6.22
C SER A 13 -9.27 -41.89 -6.74
N LYS A 14 -10.51 -42.34 -6.98
CA LYS A 14 -11.60 -41.45 -7.42
C LYS A 14 -11.91 -40.35 -6.41
N ALA A 15 -11.88 -40.64 -5.11
CA ALA A 15 -12.11 -39.63 -4.07
C ALA A 15 -11.00 -38.56 -4.02
N VAL A 16 -9.74 -38.95 -4.29
CA VAL A 16 -8.60 -38.03 -4.42
C VAL A 16 -8.75 -37.16 -5.67
N ASP A 17 -9.19 -37.73 -6.80
CA ASP A 17 -9.42 -37.00 -8.05
C ASP A 17 -10.56 -35.97 -7.94
N TRP A 18 -11.66 -36.32 -7.28
CA TRP A 18 -12.77 -35.39 -7.01
C TRP A 18 -12.40 -34.28 -6.03
N THR A 19 -11.66 -34.62 -4.97
CA THR A 19 -11.10 -33.61 -4.04
C THR A 19 -10.24 -32.63 -4.82
N LEU A 20 -9.50 -33.14 -5.82
CA LEU A 20 -8.61 -32.32 -6.60
C LEU A 20 -9.24 -31.41 -7.61
N ALA A 21 -10.23 -31.92 -8.33
CA ALA A 21 -11.09 -31.13 -9.18
C ALA A 21 -11.77 -30.02 -8.37
N THR A 22 -12.19 -30.31 -7.13
CA THR A 22 -12.86 -29.35 -6.24
C THR A 22 -11.91 -28.25 -5.77
N VAL A 23 -10.68 -28.55 -5.36
CA VAL A 23 -9.69 -27.51 -4.99
C VAL A 23 -9.29 -26.68 -6.19
N ALA A 24 -9.05 -27.31 -7.35
CA ALA A 24 -8.72 -26.59 -8.56
C ALA A 24 -9.88 -25.65 -8.97
N ALA A 25 -11.13 -26.11 -8.86
CA ALA A 25 -12.32 -25.30 -9.10
C ALA A 25 -12.43 -24.13 -8.11
N ILE A 26 -12.23 -24.38 -6.81
CA ILE A 26 -12.28 -23.35 -5.77
C ILE A 26 -11.15 -22.33 -5.94
N GLY A 27 -9.90 -22.76 -6.15
CA GLY A 27 -8.76 -21.88 -6.37
C GLY A 27 -8.92 -21.04 -7.64
N SER A 28 -9.45 -21.64 -8.71
CA SER A 28 -9.77 -20.92 -9.95
C SER A 28 -10.91 -19.91 -9.73
N PHE A 29 -11.90 -20.25 -8.91
CA PHE A 29 -13.02 -19.35 -8.59
C PHE A 29 -12.59 -18.19 -7.67
N ILE A 30 -11.79 -18.44 -6.62
CA ILE A 30 -11.14 -17.42 -5.78
C ILE A 30 -10.39 -16.42 -6.66
N LEU A 31 -9.60 -16.95 -7.58
CA LEU A 31 -8.83 -16.13 -8.49
C LEU A 31 -9.74 -15.29 -9.37
N MET A 32 -10.78 -15.89 -9.95
CA MET A 32 -11.73 -15.19 -10.79
C MET A 32 -12.35 -13.99 -10.07
N LEU A 33 -12.72 -14.14 -8.79
CA LEU A 33 -13.24 -13.05 -7.97
C LEU A 33 -12.22 -11.91 -7.75
N LYS A 34 -10.92 -12.23 -7.62
CA LYS A 34 -9.84 -11.25 -7.44
C LYS A 34 -9.38 -10.62 -8.78
N LEU A 35 -9.55 -11.31 -9.90
CA LEU A 35 -9.32 -10.78 -11.26
C LEU A 35 -10.35 -9.71 -11.64
N GLY A 36 -11.55 -9.77 -11.05
CA GLY A 36 -12.63 -8.82 -11.34
C GLY A 36 -12.46 -7.41 -10.79
N ALA A 37 -11.41 -7.16 -10.03
CA ALA A 37 -11.16 -5.86 -9.41
C ALA A 37 -10.42 -4.87 -10.34
N PHE A 38 -10.27 -5.15 -11.64
CA PHE A 38 -9.60 -4.24 -12.59
C PHE A 38 -10.34 -2.92 -12.86
N HIS A 39 -11.57 -2.78 -12.33
CA HIS A 39 -12.39 -1.57 -12.39
C HIS A 39 -12.77 -1.04 -10.99
N ALA A 40 -12.08 -1.48 -9.93
CA ALA A 40 -12.54 -1.26 -8.57
C ALA A 40 -12.21 0.13 -8.02
N THR A 41 -11.31 0.88 -8.68
CA THR A 41 -10.81 2.15 -8.16
C THR A 41 -11.35 3.34 -8.97
N PRO A 42 -12.12 4.25 -8.34
CA PRO A 42 -12.50 5.50 -8.99
C PRO A 42 -11.26 6.31 -9.35
N PRO A 43 -11.12 6.81 -10.60
CA PRO A 43 -9.94 7.56 -11.02
C PRO A 43 -9.74 8.86 -10.23
N GLU A 44 -10.82 9.48 -9.77
CA GLU A 44 -10.84 10.67 -8.93
C GLU A 44 -10.59 10.39 -7.43
N SER A 45 -10.19 9.17 -7.07
CA SER A 45 -9.85 8.85 -5.69
C SER A 45 -8.36 9.01 -5.41
N LEU A 46 -8.01 9.09 -4.13
CA LEU A 46 -6.61 9.03 -3.67
C LEU A 46 -5.88 7.80 -4.24
N ASP A 47 -6.59 6.68 -4.36
CA ASP A 47 -6.04 5.44 -4.88
C ASP A 47 -5.95 5.41 -6.41
N GLY A 48 -6.93 5.99 -7.11
CA GLY A 48 -6.90 6.10 -8.57
C GLY A 48 -5.71 6.93 -9.05
N ALA A 49 -5.37 7.98 -8.30
CA ALA A 49 -4.27 8.88 -8.59
C ALA A 49 -2.89 8.19 -8.66
N TRP A 50 -2.49 7.45 -7.63
CA TRP A 50 -1.19 6.75 -7.69
C TRP A 50 -1.20 5.59 -8.69
N GLN A 51 -2.35 4.93 -8.88
CA GLN A 51 -2.48 3.84 -9.85
C GLN A 51 -2.27 4.33 -11.28
N ALA A 52 -2.90 5.46 -11.64
CA ALA A 52 -2.71 6.10 -12.94
C ALA A 52 -1.23 6.48 -13.17
N ALA A 53 -0.55 7.03 -12.16
CA ALA A 53 0.85 7.41 -12.28
C ALA A 53 1.80 6.22 -12.47
N LEU A 54 1.57 5.09 -11.79
CA LEU A 54 2.38 3.88 -12.01
C LEU A 54 2.18 3.30 -13.41
N GLN A 55 0.95 3.33 -13.94
CA GLN A 55 0.65 2.91 -15.31
C GLN A 55 1.24 3.86 -16.34
N PHE A 56 1.16 5.17 -16.08
CA PHE A 56 1.80 6.19 -16.91
C PHE A 56 3.31 5.98 -16.98
N ALA A 57 3.96 5.71 -15.84
CA ALA A 57 5.39 5.45 -15.78
C ALA A 57 5.81 4.23 -16.61
N TRP A 58 5.00 3.16 -16.58
CA TRP A 58 5.23 1.99 -17.43
C TRP A 58 5.10 2.32 -18.93
N LEU A 59 4.08 3.10 -19.31
CA LEU A 59 3.80 3.43 -20.71
C LEU A 59 4.79 4.44 -21.33
N HIS A 60 5.52 5.17 -20.50
CA HIS A 60 6.46 6.22 -20.93
C HIS A 60 7.91 5.92 -20.51
N ASP A 61 8.23 4.66 -20.21
CA ASP A 61 9.57 4.18 -19.88
C ASP A 61 10.28 4.94 -18.73
N LEU A 62 9.51 5.46 -17.77
CA LEU A 62 10.04 6.21 -16.63
C LEU A 62 10.83 5.30 -15.69
N GLN A 63 11.92 5.82 -15.13
CA GLN A 63 12.79 5.08 -14.21
C GLN A 63 12.28 5.18 -12.76
N VAL A 64 11.83 4.06 -12.21
CA VAL A 64 11.31 3.97 -10.84
C VAL A 64 12.43 4.16 -9.83
N GLY A 65 12.21 5.03 -8.84
CA GLY A 65 13.21 5.44 -7.85
C GLY A 65 13.99 6.71 -8.22
N ARG A 66 13.95 7.12 -9.51
CA ARG A 66 14.56 8.35 -10.02
C ARG A 66 13.51 9.34 -10.51
N ASP A 67 12.77 8.96 -11.54
CA ASP A 67 11.79 9.81 -12.23
C ASP A 67 10.45 9.80 -11.48
N ILE A 68 10.09 8.65 -10.89
CA ILE A 68 8.96 8.53 -9.96
C ILE A 68 9.37 7.84 -8.66
N VAL A 69 8.83 8.33 -7.55
CA VAL A 69 9.08 7.90 -6.18
C VAL A 69 7.75 7.53 -5.54
N PHE A 70 7.59 6.23 -5.31
CA PHE A 70 6.44 5.63 -4.65
C PHE A 70 6.88 4.28 -4.06
N PRO A 71 6.21 3.69 -3.05
CA PRO A 71 6.62 2.41 -2.46
C PRO A 71 6.41 1.19 -3.39
N HIS A 72 6.12 1.41 -4.67
CA HIS A 72 5.93 0.38 -5.68
C HIS A 72 7.14 0.31 -6.61
N GLY A 73 7.42 -0.87 -7.14
CA GLY A 73 8.39 -1.04 -8.22
C GLY A 73 7.70 -0.92 -9.60
N PRO A 74 8.41 -1.23 -10.69
CA PRO A 74 7.86 -1.10 -12.05
C PRO A 74 6.62 -1.96 -12.31
N TYR A 75 6.52 -3.16 -11.70
CA TYR A 75 5.32 -4.00 -11.81
C TYR A 75 4.15 -3.52 -10.94
N GLY A 76 4.33 -2.40 -10.22
CA GLY A 76 3.26 -1.69 -9.52
C GLY A 76 2.12 -1.29 -10.45
N ALA A 77 2.41 -1.07 -11.74
CA ALA A 77 1.42 -0.83 -12.79
C ALA A 77 0.40 -1.99 -12.95
N PHE A 78 0.79 -3.23 -12.59
CA PHE A 78 -0.07 -4.42 -12.63
C PHE A 78 -0.61 -4.83 -11.27
N TYR A 79 -0.04 -4.28 -10.19
CA TYR A 79 -0.66 -4.27 -8.87
C TYR A 79 -1.85 -3.30 -8.82
N ALA A 80 -1.78 -2.19 -9.55
CA ALA A 80 -2.89 -1.27 -9.74
C ALA A 80 -4.17 -1.99 -10.21
N GLN A 81 -5.32 -1.47 -9.75
CA GLN A 81 -6.67 -1.94 -10.02
C GLN A 81 -7.46 -0.94 -10.89
N LEU A 82 -6.76 0.01 -11.52
CA LEU A 82 -7.29 0.99 -12.43
C LEU A 82 -7.24 0.44 -13.86
N TYR A 83 -8.34 0.55 -14.57
CA TYR A 83 -8.43 0.09 -15.95
C TYR A 83 -7.60 0.97 -16.90
N HIS A 84 -6.81 0.34 -17.76
CA HIS A 84 -6.14 0.99 -18.88
C HIS A 84 -6.19 0.12 -20.14
N PRO A 85 -6.65 0.63 -21.29
CA PRO A 85 -6.91 -0.17 -22.49
C PRO A 85 -5.64 -0.82 -23.06
N ASP A 86 -4.49 -0.15 -22.95
CA ASP A 86 -3.22 -0.67 -23.47
C ASP A 86 -2.55 -1.70 -22.53
N LEU A 87 -2.92 -1.70 -21.24
CA LEU A 87 -2.28 -2.57 -20.24
C LEU A 87 -3.13 -3.77 -19.85
N VAL A 88 -4.43 -3.77 -20.17
CA VAL A 88 -5.39 -4.80 -19.74
C VAL A 88 -4.96 -6.23 -20.07
N GLY A 89 -4.44 -6.46 -21.28
CA GLY A 89 -4.00 -7.80 -21.69
C GLY A 89 -2.84 -8.31 -20.85
N LEU A 90 -1.81 -7.48 -20.68
CA LEU A 90 -0.63 -7.82 -19.87
C LEU A 90 -0.99 -7.93 -18.38
N TRP A 91 -1.89 -7.08 -17.89
CA TRP A 91 -2.43 -7.15 -16.53
C TRP A 91 -3.09 -8.50 -16.24
N TYR A 92 -3.97 -8.96 -17.12
CA TYR A 92 -4.61 -10.28 -16.99
C TYR A 92 -3.58 -11.40 -17.06
N ALA A 93 -2.61 -11.32 -17.99
CA ALA A 93 -1.57 -12.34 -18.13
C ALA A 93 -0.70 -12.48 -16.86
N ILE A 94 -0.25 -11.36 -16.30
CA ILE A 94 0.57 -11.32 -15.08
C ILE A 94 -0.23 -11.86 -13.88
N ARG A 95 -1.48 -11.44 -13.71
CA ARG A 95 -2.28 -11.90 -12.56
C ARG A 95 -2.73 -13.34 -12.69
N LEU A 96 -3.12 -13.77 -13.89
CA LEU A 96 -3.51 -15.16 -14.13
C LEU A 96 -2.31 -16.08 -13.92
N SER A 97 -1.13 -15.74 -14.45
CA SER A 97 0.09 -16.53 -14.24
C SER A 97 0.46 -16.62 -12.75
N HIS A 98 0.51 -15.49 -12.05
CA HIS A 98 0.76 -15.45 -10.60
C HIS A 98 -0.22 -16.33 -9.83
N ALA A 99 -1.49 -16.28 -10.20
CA ALA A 99 -2.52 -17.03 -9.51
C ALA A 99 -2.58 -18.51 -9.84
N VAL A 100 -2.27 -18.91 -11.08
CA VAL A 100 -2.10 -20.33 -11.43
C VAL A 100 -0.98 -20.94 -10.61
N VAL A 101 0.14 -20.22 -10.43
CA VAL A 101 1.23 -20.65 -9.54
C VAL A 101 0.73 -20.83 -8.11
N LEU A 102 -0.01 -19.86 -7.56
CA LEU A 102 -0.57 -19.96 -6.20
C LEU A 102 -1.57 -21.10 -6.07
N ALA A 103 -2.43 -21.30 -7.07
CA ALA A 103 -3.43 -22.36 -7.08
C ALA A 103 -2.74 -23.73 -7.13
N VAL A 104 -1.73 -23.91 -7.97
CA VAL A 104 -0.93 -25.15 -8.03
C VAL A 104 -0.18 -25.38 -6.73
N ALA A 105 0.42 -24.34 -6.13
CA ALA A 105 1.10 -24.43 -4.85
C ALA A 105 0.15 -24.79 -3.71
N LEU A 106 -1.03 -24.16 -3.66
CA LEU A 106 -2.08 -24.46 -2.71
C LEU A 106 -2.60 -25.90 -2.90
N VAL A 107 -2.91 -26.29 -4.13
CA VAL A 107 -3.32 -27.66 -4.48
C VAL A 107 -2.27 -28.66 -4.06
N TRP A 108 -1.00 -28.43 -4.38
CA TRP A 108 0.11 -29.31 -3.95
C TRP A 108 0.12 -29.47 -2.44
N THR A 109 0.09 -28.35 -1.74
CA THR A 109 0.07 -28.30 -0.27
C THR A 109 -1.13 -29.08 0.29
N LEU A 110 -2.31 -28.96 -0.32
CA LEU A 110 -3.52 -29.67 0.09
C LEU A 110 -3.51 -31.18 -0.30
N ARG A 111 -3.01 -31.55 -1.50
CA ARG A 111 -2.87 -32.94 -1.98
C ARG A 111 -1.99 -33.76 -1.07
N VAL A 112 -0.85 -33.16 -0.76
CA VAL A 112 0.17 -33.74 0.08
C VAL A 112 -0.49 -34.13 1.40
N VAL A 113 -1.36 -33.29 1.97
CA VAL A 113 -2.01 -33.65 3.22
C VAL A 113 -3.25 -34.55 3.06
N ALA A 114 -3.99 -34.47 1.94
CA ALA A 114 -5.23 -35.20 1.73
C ALA A 114 -5.06 -36.71 1.54
N GLY A 115 -5.11 -37.47 2.65
CA GLY A 115 -5.33 -38.91 2.63
C GLY A 115 -6.79 -39.30 2.35
N PRO A 116 -7.10 -40.61 2.19
CA PRO A 116 -8.47 -41.10 2.05
C PRO A 116 -9.32 -40.66 3.26
N GLY A 117 -10.35 -39.84 3.03
CA GLY A 117 -11.22 -39.29 4.09
C GLY A 117 -10.97 -37.81 4.45
N LEU A 118 -9.97 -37.16 3.86
CA LEU A 118 -9.65 -35.75 4.14
C LEU A 118 -10.33 -34.73 3.20
N GLY A 119 -11.13 -35.19 2.23
CA GLY A 119 -11.72 -34.34 1.18
C GLY A 119 -12.60 -33.20 1.71
N TRP A 120 -13.29 -33.41 2.83
CA TRP A 120 -14.10 -32.35 3.46
C TRP A 120 -13.26 -31.25 4.13
N ARG A 121 -12.07 -31.57 4.64
CA ARG A 121 -11.14 -30.56 5.22
C ARG A 121 -10.61 -29.65 4.13
N VAL A 122 -10.25 -30.27 3.02
CA VAL A 122 -9.80 -29.59 1.81
C VAL A 122 -10.91 -28.67 1.27
N LEU A 123 -12.15 -29.17 1.23
CA LEU A 123 -13.33 -28.36 0.90
C LEU A 123 -13.53 -27.20 1.87
N ALA A 124 -13.45 -27.43 3.19
CA ALA A 124 -13.60 -26.39 4.20
C ALA A 124 -12.50 -25.31 4.10
N CYS A 125 -11.25 -25.70 3.83
CA CYS A 125 -10.15 -24.78 3.58
C CYS A 125 -10.37 -23.95 2.31
N GLY A 126 -10.83 -24.60 1.24
CA GLY A 126 -11.21 -23.91 0.00
C GLY A 126 -12.33 -22.89 0.22
N LEU A 127 -13.38 -23.27 0.94
CA LEU A 127 -14.50 -22.38 1.28
C LEU A 127 -14.07 -21.21 2.17
N ALA A 128 -13.16 -21.42 3.12
CA ALA A 128 -12.63 -20.35 3.96
C ALA A 128 -11.78 -19.35 3.17
N LEU A 129 -10.94 -19.84 2.25
CA LEU A 129 -10.17 -19.00 1.34
C LEU A 129 -11.08 -18.24 0.35
N LEU A 130 -12.16 -18.87 -0.10
CA LEU A 130 -13.22 -18.22 -0.88
C LEU A 130 -13.90 -17.09 -0.12
N ALA A 131 -14.30 -17.35 1.11
CA ALA A 131 -14.91 -16.34 1.97
C ALA A 131 -13.95 -15.16 2.18
N ALA A 132 -12.68 -15.43 2.47
CA ALA A 132 -11.67 -14.38 2.60
C ALA A 132 -11.49 -13.56 1.31
N ALA A 133 -11.39 -14.23 0.17
CA ALA A 133 -11.23 -13.56 -1.11
C ALA A 133 -12.45 -12.73 -1.52
N ALA A 134 -13.66 -13.20 -1.23
CA ALA A 134 -14.90 -12.48 -1.48
C ALA A 134 -15.02 -11.23 -0.60
N LEU A 135 -14.66 -11.35 0.69
CA LEU A 135 -14.77 -10.28 1.69
C LEU A 135 -13.74 -9.17 1.51
N VAL A 136 -12.53 -9.46 1.00
CA VAL A 136 -11.46 -8.46 0.96
C VAL A 136 -11.29 -7.87 -0.44
N PRO A 137 -11.43 -6.55 -0.63
CA PRO A 137 -11.40 -5.94 -1.95
C PRO A 137 -9.99 -5.75 -2.53
N GLY A 138 -8.97 -5.63 -1.68
CA GLY A 138 -7.59 -5.37 -2.10
C GLY A 138 -6.88 -6.58 -2.72
N PRO A 139 -5.85 -6.32 -3.55
CA PRO A 139 -5.02 -7.36 -4.15
C PRO A 139 -3.86 -7.80 -3.23
N ASP A 140 -3.60 -7.12 -2.11
CA ASP A 140 -2.47 -7.42 -1.22
C ASP A 140 -2.41 -8.91 -0.84
N GLY A 141 -3.54 -9.51 -0.47
CA GLY A 141 -3.57 -10.92 -0.05
C GLY A 141 -3.09 -11.92 -1.11
N ILE A 142 -3.37 -11.69 -2.40
CA ILE A 142 -2.90 -12.62 -3.44
C ILE A 142 -1.38 -12.53 -3.61
N TRP A 143 -0.80 -11.33 -3.58
CA TRP A 143 0.64 -11.11 -3.71
C TRP A 143 1.42 -11.61 -2.49
N MET A 144 0.86 -11.44 -1.28
CA MET A 144 1.48 -11.90 -0.04
C MET A 144 1.45 -13.43 0.12
N LEU A 145 0.43 -14.10 -0.43
CA LEU A 145 0.20 -15.54 -0.24
C LEU A 145 1.37 -16.42 -0.70
N ALA A 146 2.11 -16.01 -1.75
CA ALA A 146 3.27 -16.75 -2.26
C ALA A 146 4.33 -16.97 -1.15
N SER A 147 4.56 -15.96 -0.32
CA SER A 147 5.53 -16.01 0.78
C SER A 147 5.10 -16.99 1.87
N PHE A 148 3.81 -17.02 2.22
CA PHE A 148 3.28 -17.98 3.19
C PHE A 148 3.31 -19.42 2.66
N LEU A 149 2.94 -19.61 1.38
CA LEU A 149 2.97 -20.92 0.73
C LEU A 149 4.39 -21.48 0.62
N LEU A 150 5.39 -20.65 0.27
CA LEU A 150 6.78 -21.08 0.22
C LEU A 150 7.24 -21.64 1.58
N ILE A 151 7.04 -20.89 2.68
CA ILE A 151 7.34 -21.40 4.04
C ILE A 151 6.51 -22.66 4.35
N GLY A 152 5.24 -22.70 3.93
CA GLY A 152 4.35 -23.85 4.09
C GLY A 152 4.88 -25.13 3.44
N LEU A 153 5.58 -25.04 2.30
CA LEU A 153 6.23 -26.19 1.66
C LEU A 153 7.34 -26.80 2.53
N ALA A 154 7.88 -26.06 3.50
CA ALA A 154 8.81 -26.61 4.48
C ALA A 154 8.11 -27.32 5.66
N VAL A 155 6.78 -27.34 5.74
CA VAL A 155 6.05 -28.09 6.77
C VAL A 155 6.07 -29.60 6.49
N ASP A 156 5.98 -30.01 5.22
CA ASP A 156 6.00 -31.43 4.85
C ASP A 156 7.43 -31.99 4.75
N ASP A 157 7.58 -33.28 5.02
CA ASP A 157 8.86 -34.00 4.89
C ASP A 157 9.08 -34.49 3.44
N ARG A 158 8.03 -34.52 2.60
CA ARG A 158 8.14 -34.73 1.16
C ARG A 158 8.68 -33.47 0.48
N ARG A 159 9.65 -33.67 -0.40
CA ARG A 159 10.19 -32.60 -1.24
C ARG A 159 9.13 -32.11 -2.21
N ALA A 160 8.92 -30.79 -2.24
CA ALA A 160 8.13 -30.17 -3.28
C ALA A 160 8.83 -30.31 -4.65
N PRO A 161 8.10 -30.33 -5.77
CA PRO A 161 8.70 -30.40 -7.09
C PRO A 161 9.60 -29.17 -7.31
N PRO A 162 10.83 -29.33 -7.84
CA PRO A 162 11.73 -28.22 -8.11
C PRO A 162 11.07 -27.10 -8.93
N LEU A 163 10.28 -27.46 -9.94
CA LEU A 163 9.54 -26.51 -10.76
C LEU A 163 8.57 -25.66 -9.94
N LEU A 164 7.90 -26.23 -8.94
CA LEU A 164 6.98 -25.49 -8.08
C LEU A 164 7.73 -24.44 -7.23
N ILE A 165 8.91 -24.81 -6.72
CA ILE A 165 9.78 -23.89 -5.98
C ILE A 165 10.25 -22.76 -6.90
N VAL A 166 10.72 -23.08 -8.10
CA VAL A 166 11.13 -22.09 -9.12
C VAL A 166 9.99 -21.11 -9.42
N LEU A 167 8.79 -21.62 -9.67
CA LEU A 167 7.61 -20.80 -9.98
C LEU A 167 7.20 -19.90 -8.81
N LEU A 168 7.21 -20.42 -7.57
CA LEU A 168 6.93 -19.62 -6.38
C LEU A 168 7.98 -18.54 -6.14
N VAL A 169 9.26 -18.87 -6.33
CA VAL A 169 10.35 -17.90 -6.22
C VAL A 169 10.21 -16.79 -7.27
N ALA A 170 9.84 -17.13 -8.50
CA ALA A 170 9.55 -16.16 -9.55
C ALA A 170 8.31 -15.30 -9.22
N ALA A 171 7.25 -15.90 -8.68
CA ALA A 171 6.06 -15.18 -8.22
C ALA A 171 6.39 -14.19 -7.09
N ILE A 172 7.25 -14.57 -6.14
CA ILE A 172 7.74 -13.69 -5.08
C ILE A 172 8.61 -12.57 -5.65
N ALA A 173 9.48 -12.84 -6.64
CA ALA A 173 10.28 -11.82 -7.31
C ALA A 173 9.41 -10.79 -8.05
N LEU A 174 8.35 -11.25 -8.71
CA LEU A 174 7.35 -10.38 -9.34
C LEU A 174 6.61 -9.53 -8.28
N ALA A 175 6.19 -10.14 -7.17
CA ALA A 175 5.57 -9.41 -6.05
C ALA A 175 6.51 -8.34 -5.49
N THR A 176 7.79 -8.67 -5.30
CA THR A 176 8.82 -7.73 -4.86
C THR A 176 8.86 -6.47 -5.74
N LEU A 177 8.84 -6.65 -7.06
CA LEU A 177 8.86 -5.52 -8.01
C LEU A 177 7.49 -4.87 -8.20
N ALA A 178 6.43 -5.45 -7.64
CA ALA A 178 5.13 -4.80 -7.55
C ALA A 178 5.09 -3.81 -6.38
N LYS A 179 5.55 -4.20 -5.19
CA LYS A 179 5.48 -3.37 -3.97
C LYS A 179 6.63 -3.70 -3.02
N PHE A 180 7.30 -2.68 -2.48
CA PHE A 180 8.47 -2.84 -1.62
C PHE A 180 8.18 -3.64 -0.33
N SER A 181 6.96 -3.57 0.21
CA SER A 181 6.58 -4.40 1.36
C SER A 181 6.65 -5.89 1.06
N PHE A 182 6.42 -6.30 -0.20
CA PHE A 182 6.53 -7.69 -0.62
C PHE A 182 7.99 -8.14 -0.76
N LEU A 183 8.93 -7.23 -0.99
CA LEU A 183 10.37 -7.52 -0.90
C LEU A 183 10.73 -8.04 0.48
N VAL A 184 10.30 -7.34 1.53
CA VAL A 184 10.60 -7.71 2.93
C VAL A 184 10.00 -9.08 3.27
N MET A 185 8.76 -9.34 2.84
CA MET A 185 8.10 -10.63 3.04
C MET A 185 8.77 -11.75 2.25
N GLY A 186 9.10 -11.50 0.98
CA GLY A 186 9.75 -12.46 0.09
C GLY A 186 11.12 -12.89 0.59
N VAL A 187 11.95 -11.93 1.01
CA VAL A 187 13.25 -12.21 1.62
C VAL A 187 13.10 -13.01 2.92
N THR A 188 12.13 -12.65 3.77
CA THR A 188 11.86 -13.40 5.00
C THR A 188 11.46 -14.84 4.70
N ALA A 189 10.58 -15.06 3.73
CA ALA A 189 10.15 -16.40 3.31
C ALA A 189 11.28 -17.21 2.68
N LEU A 190 12.09 -16.59 1.83
CA LEU A 190 13.26 -17.23 1.21
C LEU A 190 14.28 -17.66 2.26
N ILE A 191 14.60 -16.82 3.24
CA ILE A 191 15.53 -17.17 4.32
C ILE A 191 14.99 -18.33 5.14
N ALA A 192 13.73 -18.25 5.59
CA ALA A 192 13.11 -19.30 6.41
C ALA A 192 13.05 -20.63 5.65
N TRP A 193 12.58 -20.60 4.40
CA TRP A 193 12.48 -21.80 3.58
C TRP A 193 13.86 -22.38 3.25
N THR A 194 14.82 -21.56 2.83
CA THR A 194 16.19 -22.01 2.49
C THR A 194 16.88 -22.63 3.70
N ALA A 195 16.73 -22.03 4.89
CA ALA A 195 17.26 -22.61 6.12
C ALA A 195 16.63 -23.98 6.41
N ALA A 196 15.30 -24.10 6.36
CA ALA A 196 14.60 -25.37 6.55
C ALA A 196 15.00 -26.44 5.52
N ALA A 197 15.12 -26.04 4.24
CA ALA A 197 15.55 -26.89 3.14
C ALA A 197 17.00 -27.36 3.31
N ALA A 198 17.91 -26.49 3.76
CA ALA A 198 19.30 -26.83 4.05
C ALA A 198 19.42 -27.85 5.19
N PHE A 199 18.65 -27.69 6.27
CA PHE A 199 18.58 -28.68 7.36
C PHE A 199 18.11 -30.06 6.86
N ARG A 200 17.25 -30.09 5.85
CA ARG A 200 16.78 -31.32 5.20
C ARG A 200 17.68 -31.82 4.06
N ARG A 201 18.80 -31.14 3.79
CA ARG A 201 19.70 -31.43 2.65
C ARG A 201 18.96 -31.46 1.31
N ASP A 202 18.00 -30.57 1.14
CA ASP A 202 17.33 -30.36 -0.14
C ASP A 202 18.25 -29.54 -1.06
N PRO A 203 18.62 -30.04 -2.26
CA PRO A 203 19.50 -29.32 -3.18
C PRO A 203 18.93 -27.97 -3.62
N MET A 204 17.60 -27.79 -3.60
CA MET A 204 16.97 -26.52 -3.95
C MET A 204 17.32 -25.38 -2.99
N ALA A 205 17.81 -25.69 -1.77
CA ALA A 205 18.32 -24.68 -0.84
C ALA A 205 19.48 -23.86 -1.43
N LEU A 206 20.29 -24.46 -2.31
CA LEU A 206 21.40 -23.76 -2.96
C LEU A 206 20.94 -22.87 -4.12
N LEU A 207 19.75 -23.12 -4.66
CA LEU A 207 19.26 -22.46 -5.88
C LEU A 207 18.20 -21.40 -5.62
N ALA A 208 17.43 -21.48 -4.53
CA ALA A 208 16.31 -20.55 -4.31
C ALA A 208 16.71 -19.07 -4.28
N ILE A 209 17.80 -18.72 -3.58
CA ILE A 209 18.30 -17.34 -3.53
C ILE A 209 18.86 -16.89 -4.89
N PRO A 210 19.77 -17.64 -5.56
CA PRO A 210 20.20 -17.29 -6.92
C PRO A 210 19.06 -17.13 -7.91
N LEU A 211 18.06 -18.03 -7.88
CA LEU A 211 16.87 -17.96 -8.74
C LEU A 211 16.05 -16.70 -8.47
N TYR A 212 15.89 -16.32 -7.21
CA TYR A 212 15.18 -15.09 -6.83
C TYR A 212 15.89 -13.85 -7.38
N VAL A 213 17.22 -13.77 -7.19
CA VAL A 213 18.03 -12.65 -7.70
C VAL A 213 17.97 -12.60 -9.22
N ALA A 214 18.12 -13.75 -9.90
CA ALA A 214 18.01 -13.82 -11.35
C ALA A 214 16.61 -13.37 -11.84
N ALA A 215 15.55 -13.81 -11.19
CA ALA A 215 14.19 -13.41 -11.52
C ALA A 215 13.96 -11.90 -11.34
N ILE A 216 14.47 -11.30 -10.25
CA ILE A 216 14.41 -9.84 -10.05
C ILE A 216 15.12 -9.11 -11.19
N VAL A 217 16.35 -9.51 -11.52
CA VAL A 217 17.15 -8.85 -12.56
C VAL A 217 16.46 -8.94 -13.92
N LEU A 218 15.97 -10.14 -14.28
CA LEU A 218 15.27 -10.36 -15.54
C LEU A 218 13.97 -9.55 -15.62
N LEU A 219 13.17 -9.53 -14.55
CA LEU A 219 11.94 -8.77 -14.52
C LEU A 219 12.20 -7.26 -14.54
N TRP A 220 13.22 -6.79 -13.82
CA TRP A 220 13.63 -5.38 -13.77
C TRP A 220 14.03 -4.87 -15.17
N ILE A 221 14.93 -5.59 -15.84
CA ILE A 221 15.35 -5.28 -17.21
C ILE A 221 14.16 -5.43 -18.18
N GLY A 222 13.33 -6.46 -17.99
CA GLY A 222 12.12 -6.69 -18.78
C GLY A 222 11.07 -5.59 -18.64
N ALA A 223 11.16 -4.75 -17.61
CA ALA A 223 10.35 -3.55 -17.42
C ALA A 223 11.00 -2.26 -17.96
N GLY A 224 12.06 -2.38 -18.78
CA GLY A 224 12.76 -1.24 -19.37
C GLY A 224 13.60 -0.43 -18.37
N GLN A 225 13.86 -0.97 -17.18
CA GLN A 225 14.59 -0.25 -16.14
C GLN A 225 16.09 -0.43 -16.25
N GLU A 226 16.84 0.65 -16.02
CA GLU A 226 18.30 0.63 -15.92
C GLU A 226 18.73 -0.15 -14.67
N LEU A 227 19.77 -1.00 -14.78
CA LEU A 227 20.21 -1.84 -13.66
C LEU A 227 20.69 -1.01 -12.44
N SER A 228 21.29 0.17 -12.69
CA SER A 228 21.66 1.16 -11.67
C SER A 228 20.44 1.63 -10.86
N GLY A 229 19.27 1.73 -11.49
CA GLY A 229 18.03 2.19 -10.88
C GLY A 229 17.52 1.30 -9.75
N PHE A 230 17.89 0.01 -9.72
CA PHE A 230 17.45 -0.91 -8.65
C PHE A 230 17.93 -0.44 -7.28
N ALA A 231 19.18 0.01 -7.18
CA ALA A 231 19.74 0.51 -5.93
C ALA A 231 19.05 1.81 -5.47
N ASP A 232 18.70 2.68 -6.42
CA ASP A 232 17.98 3.91 -6.13
C ASP A 232 16.56 3.64 -5.67
N TRP A 233 15.83 2.72 -6.34
CA TRP A 233 14.51 2.29 -5.92
C TRP A 233 14.51 1.70 -4.51
N VAL A 234 15.47 0.83 -4.18
CA VAL A 234 15.60 0.27 -2.83
C VAL A 234 15.87 1.38 -1.82
N ARG A 235 16.82 2.29 -2.07
CA ARG A 235 17.17 3.40 -1.17
C ARG A 235 15.96 4.29 -0.89
N VAL A 236 15.24 4.69 -1.94
CA VAL A 236 14.05 5.53 -1.85
C VAL A 236 12.92 4.82 -1.12
N SER A 237 12.69 3.55 -1.44
CA SER A 237 11.64 2.77 -0.79
C SER A 237 11.90 2.60 0.70
N PHE A 238 13.17 2.48 1.12
CA PHE A 238 13.55 2.53 2.53
C PHE A 238 13.26 3.90 3.15
N GLU A 239 13.54 4.99 2.43
CA GLU A 239 13.26 6.34 2.91
C GLU A 239 11.76 6.55 3.15
N VAL A 240 10.93 6.22 2.16
CA VAL A 240 9.45 6.20 2.27
C VAL A 240 9.02 5.31 3.44
N GLY A 241 9.47 4.05 3.46
CA GLY A 241 9.10 3.08 4.50
C GLY A 241 9.48 3.51 5.93
N SER A 242 10.59 4.24 6.09
CA SER A 242 11.07 4.71 7.41
C SER A 242 10.17 5.78 8.04
N GLY A 243 9.59 6.68 7.22
CA GLY A 243 8.66 7.71 7.68
C GLY A 243 7.19 7.25 7.69
N TYR A 244 6.85 6.17 6.98
CA TYR A 244 5.48 5.69 6.79
C TYR A 244 4.69 5.55 8.09
N ALA A 245 5.25 4.91 9.12
CA ALA A 245 4.50 4.67 10.36
C ALA A 245 4.11 5.97 11.09
N ALA A 246 4.97 6.99 11.06
CA ALA A 246 4.66 8.29 11.63
C ALA A 246 3.65 9.06 10.77
N ALA A 247 3.82 9.01 9.45
CA ALA A 247 3.01 9.75 8.49
C ALA A 247 1.63 9.15 8.21
N MET A 248 1.46 7.84 8.31
CA MET A 248 0.22 7.13 7.92
C MET A 248 -0.50 6.47 9.10
N SER A 249 -0.01 6.66 10.33
CA SER A 249 -0.71 6.16 11.51
C SER A 249 -2.12 6.75 11.62
N LEU A 250 -3.11 5.90 11.92
CA LEU A 250 -4.44 6.29 12.39
C LEU A 250 -4.69 5.67 13.75
N THR A 251 -5.68 6.09 14.53
CA THR A 251 -5.98 5.45 15.82
C THR A 251 -6.49 4.01 15.63
N SER A 252 -5.95 3.05 16.38
CA SER A 252 -6.42 1.65 16.31
C SER A 252 -7.45 1.34 17.38
N ASN A 253 -8.37 0.45 17.02
CA ASN A 253 -9.20 -0.24 17.98
C ASN A 253 -8.38 -1.34 18.68
N ARG A 254 -8.29 -1.26 20.01
CA ARG A 254 -7.56 -2.24 20.84
C ARG A 254 -8.14 -3.67 20.74
N TYR A 255 -9.44 -3.79 20.45
CA TYR A 255 -10.09 -5.11 20.31
C TYR A 255 -9.62 -5.85 19.07
N ASP A 256 -9.46 -5.16 17.93
CA ASP A 256 -8.99 -5.78 16.69
C ASP A 256 -7.56 -6.29 16.84
N LEU A 257 -6.69 -5.51 17.50
CA LEU A 257 -5.33 -5.93 17.80
C LEU A 257 -5.28 -7.16 18.74
N ALA A 258 -6.12 -7.18 19.77
CA ALA A 258 -6.19 -8.30 20.72
C ALA A 258 -6.68 -9.59 20.06
N VAL A 259 -7.73 -9.50 19.23
CA VAL A 259 -8.26 -10.67 18.51
C VAL A 259 -7.25 -11.19 17.50
N TYR A 260 -6.61 -10.29 16.73
CA TYR A 260 -5.56 -10.70 15.81
C TYR A 260 -4.39 -11.40 16.53
N GLY A 261 -3.93 -10.85 17.65
CA GLY A 261 -2.89 -11.47 18.47
C GLY A 261 -3.27 -12.87 18.96
N ALA A 262 -4.50 -13.04 19.45
CA ALA A 262 -5.01 -14.35 19.87
C ALA A 262 -5.05 -15.36 18.72
N LEU A 263 -5.51 -14.95 17.53
CA LEU A 263 -5.53 -15.78 16.33
C LEU A 263 -4.12 -16.22 15.94
N VAL A 264 -3.16 -15.31 15.89
CA VAL A 264 -1.76 -15.65 15.56
C VAL A 264 -1.18 -16.65 16.56
N VAL A 265 -1.40 -16.46 17.86
CA VAL A 265 -0.93 -17.42 18.88
C VAL A 265 -1.54 -18.81 18.66
N LEU A 266 -2.86 -18.90 18.45
CA LEU A 266 -3.54 -20.17 18.17
C LEU A 266 -3.02 -20.85 16.90
N LEU A 267 -2.73 -20.06 15.86
CA LEU A 267 -2.15 -20.57 14.62
C LEU A 267 -0.76 -21.13 14.82
N LEU A 268 0.14 -20.38 15.46
CA LEU A 268 1.51 -20.82 15.71
C LEU A 268 1.56 -22.06 16.63
N LEU A 269 0.68 -22.13 17.64
CA LEU A 269 0.50 -23.34 18.45
C LEU A 269 -0.02 -24.51 17.60
N GLY A 270 -1.00 -24.25 16.74
CA GLY A 270 -1.55 -25.25 15.83
C GLY A 270 -0.50 -25.83 14.89
N VAL A 271 0.43 -25.00 14.41
CA VAL A 271 1.58 -25.42 13.61
C VAL A 271 2.55 -26.23 14.45
N TRP A 272 2.98 -25.70 15.59
CA TRP A 272 3.94 -26.33 16.50
C TRP A 272 3.51 -27.75 16.89
N VAL A 273 2.23 -27.92 17.22
CA VAL A 273 1.63 -29.21 17.61
C VAL A 273 1.27 -30.07 16.40
N GLY A 274 0.87 -29.46 15.28
CA GLY A 274 0.48 -30.16 14.05
C GLY A 274 1.65 -30.74 13.25
N PHE A 275 2.87 -30.21 13.43
CA PHE A 275 4.08 -30.80 12.89
C PHE A 275 4.23 -32.24 13.38
N ARG A 276 4.32 -33.19 12.45
CA ARG A 276 4.61 -34.60 12.77
C ARG A 276 5.81 -34.65 13.72
N THR A 277 5.74 -35.49 14.75
CA THR A 277 6.78 -35.63 15.79
C THR A 277 8.15 -36.03 15.21
N GLN A 278 8.20 -36.41 13.92
CA GLN A 278 9.41 -36.85 13.21
C GLN A 278 10.24 -35.72 12.58
N SER A 279 9.70 -34.53 12.32
CA SER A 279 10.50 -33.43 11.77
C SER A 279 11.43 -32.84 12.84
N ALA A 280 12.66 -32.50 12.45
CA ALA A 280 13.65 -31.92 13.37
C ALA A 280 13.12 -30.64 14.04
N LEU A 281 13.35 -30.50 15.35
CA LEU A 281 12.92 -29.34 16.14
C LEU A 281 13.36 -28.00 15.51
N ALA A 282 14.57 -27.97 14.95
CA ALA A 282 15.10 -26.80 14.24
C ALA A 282 14.22 -26.37 13.07
N VAL A 283 13.73 -27.32 12.26
CA VAL A 283 12.85 -27.01 11.11
C VAL A 283 11.50 -26.45 11.58
N LYS A 284 10.93 -27.05 12.65
CA LYS A 284 9.70 -26.56 13.26
C LYS A 284 9.84 -25.12 13.74
N ALA A 285 10.94 -24.84 14.45
CA ALA A 285 11.26 -23.50 14.94
C ALA A 285 11.43 -22.49 13.79
N ILE A 286 12.15 -22.86 12.73
CA ILE A 286 12.36 -21.99 11.55
C ILE A 286 11.03 -21.63 10.88
N VAL A 287 10.14 -22.61 10.67
CA VAL A 287 8.82 -22.37 10.05
C VAL A 287 7.94 -21.48 10.92
N VAL A 288 7.85 -21.78 12.22
CA VAL A 288 7.05 -20.99 13.18
C VAL A 288 7.59 -19.56 13.30
N LEU A 289 8.91 -19.38 13.39
CA LEU A 289 9.53 -18.06 13.44
C LEU A 289 9.36 -17.30 12.13
N GLY A 290 9.47 -17.98 10.99
CA GLY A 290 9.24 -17.39 9.66
C GLY A 290 7.81 -16.89 9.49
N TRP A 291 6.81 -17.71 9.82
CA TRP A 291 5.41 -17.28 9.81
C TRP A 291 5.11 -16.20 10.85
N LEU A 292 5.66 -16.28 12.06
CA LEU A 292 5.53 -15.21 13.05
C LEU A 292 6.08 -13.88 12.50
N ALA A 293 7.23 -13.90 11.84
CA ALA A 293 7.80 -12.72 11.21
C ALA A 293 6.88 -12.15 10.11
N LEU A 294 6.32 -13.00 9.24
CA LEU A 294 5.33 -12.57 8.24
C LEU A 294 4.06 -11.99 8.89
N PHE A 295 3.51 -12.64 9.92
CA PHE A 295 2.33 -12.14 10.63
C PHE A 295 2.58 -10.80 11.33
N MET A 296 3.72 -10.61 11.95
CA MET A 296 4.09 -9.33 12.56
C MET A 296 4.26 -8.24 11.52
N PHE A 297 4.82 -8.58 10.35
CA PHE A 297 4.96 -7.63 9.25
C PHE A 297 3.60 -7.21 8.68
N VAL A 298 2.71 -8.16 8.38
CA VAL A 298 1.36 -7.85 7.87
C VAL A 298 0.55 -7.10 8.91
N ALA A 299 0.66 -7.47 10.20
CA ALA A 299 0.04 -6.73 11.29
C ALA A 299 0.51 -5.27 11.30
N LYS A 300 1.81 -5.03 11.21
CA LYS A 300 2.33 -3.67 11.15
C LYS A 300 1.79 -2.93 9.93
N ALA A 301 1.78 -3.55 8.75
CA ALA A 301 1.26 -2.94 7.53
C ALA A 301 -0.23 -2.51 7.66
N GLY A 302 -1.08 -3.38 8.21
CA GLY A 302 -2.51 -3.11 8.36
C GLY A 302 -2.89 -2.26 9.58
N PHE A 303 -2.28 -2.48 10.74
CA PHE A 303 -2.63 -1.77 11.97
C PHE A 303 -1.96 -0.40 12.10
N VAL A 304 -0.92 -0.07 11.31
CA VAL A 304 -0.40 1.31 11.23
C VAL A 304 -1.52 2.25 10.77
N ARG A 305 -2.05 2.01 9.57
CA ARG A 305 -3.17 2.76 9.01
C ARG A 305 -4.47 1.99 9.27
N HIS A 306 -5.05 2.17 10.45
CA HIS A 306 -6.20 1.39 10.93
C HIS A 306 -7.54 1.83 10.31
N ASP A 307 -7.64 1.68 9.00
CA ASP A 307 -8.83 1.81 8.18
C ASP A 307 -9.04 0.47 7.43
N GLY A 308 -9.49 0.47 6.18
CA GLY A 308 -9.60 -0.74 5.36
C GLY A 308 -8.31 -1.57 5.28
N HIS A 309 -7.13 -0.98 5.51
CA HIS A 309 -5.86 -1.73 5.53
C HIS A 309 -5.77 -2.74 6.69
N ALA A 310 -6.48 -2.50 7.80
CA ALA A 310 -6.49 -3.42 8.94
C ALA A 310 -7.28 -4.72 8.67
N VAL A 311 -7.92 -4.86 7.50
CA VAL A 311 -8.55 -6.10 7.04
C VAL A 311 -7.49 -7.12 6.54
N PHE A 312 -6.38 -6.67 5.95
CA PHE A 312 -5.36 -7.55 5.36
C PHE A 312 -4.69 -8.53 6.36
N PRO A 313 -4.35 -8.12 7.61
CA PRO A 313 -3.87 -9.06 8.62
C PRO A 313 -4.84 -10.23 8.85
N PHE A 314 -6.15 -9.95 8.93
CA PHE A 314 -7.15 -10.99 9.13
C PHE A 314 -7.32 -11.89 7.90
N GLU A 315 -7.21 -11.34 6.69
CA GLU A 315 -7.18 -12.14 5.44
C GLU A 315 -6.04 -13.17 5.48
N MET A 316 -4.84 -12.74 5.87
CA MET A 316 -3.68 -13.62 6.00
C MET A 316 -3.81 -14.60 7.16
N ALA A 317 -4.44 -14.19 8.27
CA ALA A 317 -4.76 -15.11 9.36
C ALA A 317 -5.71 -16.23 8.90
N VAL A 318 -6.74 -15.92 8.09
CA VAL A 318 -7.63 -16.94 7.51
C VAL A 318 -6.86 -17.85 6.55
N ALA A 319 -6.04 -17.28 5.66
CA ALA A 319 -5.26 -18.07 4.72
C ALA A 319 -4.30 -19.03 5.42
N ALA A 320 -3.59 -18.56 6.44
CA ALA A 320 -2.75 -19.40 7.26
C ALA A 320 -3.55 -20.41 8.08
N ALA A 321 -4.69 -20.03 8.67
CA ALA A 321 -5.58 -20.96 9.38
C ALA A 321 -6.03 -22.12 8.49
N ALA A 322 -6.39 -21.84 7.24
CA ALA A 322 -6.73 -22.87 6.26
C ALA A 322 -5.53 -23.80 6.01
N LEU A 323 -4.31 -23.26 5.87
CA LEU A 323 -3.10 -24.07 5.75
C LEU A 323 -2.86 -24.92 7.01
N VAL A 324 -2.97 -24.36 8.22
CA VAL A 324 -2.76 -25.10 9.47
C VAL A 324 -3.77 -26.23 9.63
N VAL A 325 -5.06 -25.97 9.38
CA VAL A 325 -6.13 -26.98 9.42
C VAL A 325 -5.89 -28.06 8.37
N ALA A 326 -5.44 -27.68 7.18
CA ALA A 326 -5.09 -28.64 6.14
C ALA A 326 -3.95 -29.56 6.60
N HIS A 327 -2.89 -29.04 7.21
CA HIS A 327 -1.72 -29.80 7.70
C HIS A 327 -1.93 -30.51 9.04
N GLY A 328 -3.03 -30.23 9.75
CA GLY A 328 -3.32 -30.79 11.06
C GLY A 328 -3.44 -32.31 11.06
N LEU A 329 -2.98 -32.95 12.13
CA LEU A 329 -2.98 -34.41 12.28
C LEU A 329 -4.37 -35.01 11.99
N PRO A 330 -4.43 -36.21 11.37
CA PRO A 330 -5.68 -36.96 11.32
C PRO A 330 -6.18 -37.20 12.75
N PRO A 331 -7.51 -37.28 12.95
CA PRO A 331 -8.07 -37.53 14.27
C PRO A 331 -7.78 -38.98 14.66
N HIS A 332 -6.62 -39.20 15.28
CA HIS A 332 -6.32 -40.42 16.01
C HIS A 332 -6.44 -40.15 17.52
N ARG A 333 -6.69 -41.20 18.30
CA ARG A 333 -7.08 -41.12 19.72
C ARG A 333 -6.20 -40.11 20.49
N GLY A 334 -6.79 -38.97 20.88
CA GLY A 334 -6.15 -37.92 21.69
C GLY A 334 -6.00 -36.53 21.02
N THR A 335 -6.06 -36.41 19.70
CA THR A 335 -5.83 -35.11 18.99
C THR A 335 -7.11 -34.33 18.61
N GLY A 336 -8.30 -34.85 18.94
CA GLY A 336 -9.59 -34.25 18.57
C GLY A 336 -9.82 -32.84 19.15
N GLN A 337 -9.31 -32.57 20.35
CA GLN A 337 -9.42 -31.26 21.01
C GLN A 337 -8.57 -30.18 20.30
N LEU A 338 -7.36 -30.53 19.87
CA LEU A 338 -6.48 -29.65 19.11
C LEU A 338 -7.08 -29.31 17.73
N PHE A 339 -7.68 -30.29 17.08
CA PHE A 339 -8.40 -30.08 15.83
C PHE A 339 -9.62 -29.15 16.01
N ALA A 340 -10.41 -29.36 17.06
CA ALA A 340 -11.54 -28.47 17.38
C ALA A 340 -11.08 -27.03 17.64
N LEU A 341 -9.94 -26.84 18.32
CA LEU A 341 -9.34 -25.52 18.55
C LEU A 341 -8.86 -24.85 17.24
N GLN A 342 -8.26 -25.61 16.33
CA GLN A 342 -7.84 -25.10 15.02
C GLN A 342 -9.04 -24.73 14.13
N ALA A 343 -10.08 -25.55 14.12
CA ALA A 343 -11.33 -25.26 13.41
C ALA A 343 -12.04 -24.04 14.01
N LEU A 344 -12.06 -23.91 15.34
CA LEU A 344 -12.59 -22.74 16.03
C LEU A 344 -11.78 -21.48 15.73
N ALA A 345 -10.45 -21.58 15.65
CA ALA A 345 -9.59 -20.47 15.24
C ALA A 345 -9.86 -20.04 13.80
N LEU A 346 -10.08 -20.99 12.88
CA LEU A 346 -10.47 -20.70 11.50
C LEU A 346 -11.84 -20.01 11.42
N VAL A 347 -12.85 -20.55 12.11
CA VAL A 347 -14.19 -19.94 12.17
C VAL A 347 -14.13 -18.56 12.83
N GLY A 348 -13.37 -18.41 13.91
CA GLY A 348 -13.14 -17.14 14.58
C GLY A 348 -12.42 -16.12 13.69
N ALA A 349 -11.42 -16.54 12.92
CA ALA A 349 -10.72 -15.69 11.97
C ALA A 349 -11.63 -15.22 10.83
N VAL A 350 -12.43 -16.12 10.25
CA VAL A 350 -13.41 -15.77 9.19
C VAL A 350 -14.52 -14.87 9.74
N GLY A 351 -15.05 -15.19 10.92
CA GLY A 351 -16.08 -14.39 11.59
C GLY A 351 -15.57 -12.99 11.94
N TRP A 352 -14.35 -12.87 12.47
CA TRP A 352 -13.77 -11.57 12.77
C TRP A 352 -13.38 -10.81 11.51
N LEU A 353 -12.92 -11.49 10.45
CA LEU A 353 -12.66 -10.85 9.15
C LEU A 353 -13.93 -10.17 8.62
N ALA A 354 -15.08 -10.84 8.68
CA ALA A 354 -16.36 -10.25 8.31
C ALA A 354 -16.71 -9.03 9.19
N VAL A 355 -16.53 -9.14 10.51
CA VAL A 355 -16.78 -8.02 11.43
C VAL A 355 -15.83 -6.84 11.16
N ALA A 356 -14.53 -7.10 11.01
CA ALA A 356 -13.51 -6.11 10.74
C ALA A 356 -13.83 -5.37 9.42
N HIS A 357 -14.21 -6.11 8.38
CA HIS A 357 -14.62 -5.53 7.11
C HIS A 357 -15.82 -4.58 7.26
N THR A 358 -16.91 -5.02 7.92
CA THR A 358 -18.08 -4.12 8.14
C THR A 358 -17.73 -2.81 8.85
N ARG A 359 -16.79 -2.85 9.79
CA ARG A 359 -16.45 -1.69 10.64
C ARG A 359 -15.42 -0.77 10.00
N LEU A 360 -14.50 -1.33 9.21
CA LEU A 360 -13.28 -0.63 8.76
C LEU A 360 -13.34 -0.19 7.30
N THR A 361 -14.32 -0.66 6.53
CA THR A 361 -14.61 -0.16 5.17
C THR A 361 -16.05 0.36 5.05
N PRO A 362 -16.40 1.50 5.67
CA PRO A 362 -17.79 1.98 5.72
C PRO A 362 -18.27 2.59 4.39
N SER A 363 -17.38 2.85 3.44
CA SER A 363 -17.75 3.44 2.14
C SER A 363 -18.47 2.40 1.25
N GLU A 364 -19.79 2.61 1.18
CA GLU A 364 -20.78 2.29 0.14
C GLU A 364 -21.53 0.95 0.09
N HIS A 365 -21.06 -0.20 0.58
CA HIS A 365 -21.85 -1.44 0.42
C HIS A 365 -21.84 -2.33 1.67
N THR A 366 -23.02 -2.74 2.13
CA THR A 366 -23.16 -3.85 3.10
C THR A 366 -22.43 -5.09 2.58
N ILE A 367 -21.88 -5.91 3.48
CA ILE A 367 -21.23 -7.19 3.11
C ILE A 367 -22.08 -7.98 2.11
N ASP A 368 -23.40 -8.00 2.33
CA ASP A 368 -24.35 -8.67 1.46
C ASP A 368 -24.31 -8.16 0.02
N ARG A 369 -24.20 -6.83 -0.19
CA ARG A 369 -24.09 -6.25 -1.54
C ARG A 369 -22.75 -6.52 -2.21
N GLN A 370 -21.64 -6.61 -1.45
CA GLN A 370 -20.33 -6.93 -2.03
C GLN A 370 -20.16 -8.43 -2.32
N ILE A 371 -20.63 -9.30 -1.43
CA ILE A 371 -20.66 -10.74 -1.69
C ILE A 371 -21.62 -11.01 -2.84
N ALA A 372 -22.82 -10.42 -2.84
CA ALA A 372 -23.76 -10.55 -3.96
C ALA A 372 -23.14 -10.00 -5.25
N SER A 373 -22.53 -8.81 -5.24
CA SER A 373 -21.97 -8.25 -6.47
C SER A 373 -20.82 -9.06 -7.04
N ARG A 374 -20.01 -9.70 -6.21
CA ARG A 374 -18.87 -10.52 -6.65
C ARG A 374 -19.26 -11.94 -7.04
N VAL A 375 -20.13 -12.57 -6.27
CA VAL A 375 -20.53 -13.98 -6.46
C VAL A 375 -21.67 -14.09 -7.49
N VAL A 376 -22.69 -13.23 -7.41
CA VAL A 376 -23.84 -13.25 -8.33
C VAL A 376 -23.48 -12.67 -9.70
N HIS A 377 -22.64 -11.64 -9.76
CA HIS A 377 -22.17 -11.10 -11.05
C HIS A 377 -20.87 -11.72 -11.56
N ALA A 378 -20.41 -12.83 -10.98
CA ALA A 378 -19.23 -13.56 -11.48
C ALA A 378 -19.34 -13.94 -12.99
N PRO A 379 -20.53 -14.31 -13.52
CA PRO A 379 -20.71 -14.49 -14.97
C PRO A 379 -20.62 -13.18 -15.76
N ALA A 380 -21.18 -12.09 -15.24
CA ALA A 380 -21.06 -10.76 -15.86
C ALA A 380 -19.62 -10.26 -15.83
N LEU A 381 -18.83 -10.67 -14.83
CA LEU A 381 -17.41 -10.40 -14.76
C LEU A 381 -16.64 -11.13 -15.87
N LEU A 382 -16.96 -12.40 -16.14
CA LEU A 382 -16.36 -13.13 -17.26
C LEU A 382 -16.73 -12.51 -18.62
N LEU A 383 -17.97 -12.04 -18.77
CA LEU A 383 -18.39 -11.29 -19.94
C LEU A 383 -17.67 -9.94 -20.02
N GLY A 384 -17.44 -9.26 -18.90
CA GLY A 384 -16.64 -8.04 -18.80
C GLY A 384 -15.19 -8.27 -19.23
N ILE A 385 -14.53 -9.29 -18.68
CA ILE A 385 -13.17 -9.69 -19.07
C ILE A 385 -13.11 -10.02 -20.57
N ALA A 386 -14.07 -10.79 -21.07
CA ALA A 386 -14.16 -11.12 -22.49
C ALA A 386 -14.36 -9.85 -23.35
N ASN A 387 -15.21 -8.93 -22.92
CA ASN A 387 -15.42 -7.64 -23.58
C ASN A 387 -14.15 -6.79 -23.56
N ASP A 388 -13.46 -6.70 -22.42
CA ASP A 388 -12.21 -5.94 -22.28
C ASP A 388 -11.08 -6.53 -23.12
N LEU A 389 -11.03 -7.84 -23.32
CA LEU A 389 -9.98 -8.48 -24.11
C LEU A 389 -10.30 -8.50 -25.61
N LEU A 390 -11.56 -8.73 -25.97
CA LEU A 390 -11.98 -9.04 -27.35
C LEU A 390 -12.68 -7.88 -28.06
N SER A 391 -13.24 -6.91 -27.34
CA SER A 391 -14.00 -5.78 -27.91
C SER A 391 -13.19 -4.48 -27.84
N GLN A 392 -12.80 -3.95 -28.99
CA GLN A 392 -12.18 -2.62 -29.07
C GLN A 392 -13.12 -1.51 -28.58
N GLN A 393 -14.43 -1.65 -28.83
CA GLN A 393 -15.42 -0.71 -28.30
C GLN A 393 -15.57 -0.81 -26.77
N GLY A 394 -15.49 -2.03 -26.23
CA GLY A 394 -15.48 -2.29 -24.79
C GLY A 394 -14.28 -1.65 -24.11
N LYS A 395 -13.09 -1.83 -24.70
CA LYS A 395 -11.85 -1.21 -24.20
C LYS A 395 -11.93 0.31 -24.11
N ALA A 396 -12.46 0.94 -25.16
CA ALA A 396 -12.57 2.39 -25.21
C ALA A 396 -13.67 2.95 -24.30
N ALA A 397 -14.75 2.21 -24.04
CA ALA A 397 -15.89 2.72 -23.29
C ALA A 397 -15.57 3.03 -21.81
N HIS A 398 -14.89 2.12 -21.12
CA HIS A 398 -14.54 2.30 -19.71
C HIS A 398 -13.54 3.45 -19.51
N TYR A 399 -12.52 3.52 -20.36
CA TYR A 399 -11.53 4.59 -20.28
C TYR A 399 -12.10 5.97 -20.67
N ARG A 400 -13.09 6.02 -21.58
CA ARG A 400 -13.76 7.29 -21.95
C ARG A 400 -14.44 7.96 -20.76
N ASP A 401 -15.17 7.21 -19.92
CA ASP A 401 -15.80 7.77 -18.72
C ASP A 401 -14.76 8.41 -17.78
N TYR A 402 -13.63 7.74 -17.59
CA TYR A 402 -12.53 8.26 -16.77
C TYR A 402 -11.90 9.52 -17.37
N ALA A 403 -11.68 9.52 -18.68
CA ALA A 403 -11.15 10.67 -19.40
C ALA A 403 -12.11 11.87 -19.35
N ASP A 404 -13.42 11.65 -19.50
CA ASP A 404 -14.42 12.71 -19.49
C ASP A 404 -14.59 13.33 -18.10
N LYS A 405 -14.64 12.50 -17.04
CA LYS A 405 -14.59 12.97 -15.65
C LYS A 405 -13.32 13.77 -15.36
N SER A 406 -12.18 13.29 -15.85
CA SER A 406 -10.89 13.97 -15.70
C SER A 406 -10.86 15.33 -16.41
N ARG A 407 -11.38 15.41 -17.64
CA ARG A 407 -11.54 16.67 -18.37
C ARG A 407 -12.48 17.61 -17.64
N ALA A 408 -13.59 17.14 -17.09
CA ALA A 408 -14.52 17.96 -16.34
C ALA A 408 -13.84 18.60 -15.11
N LEU A 409 -13.03 17.83 -14.36
CA LEU A 409 -12.23 18.35 -13.25
C LEU A 409 -11.22 19.42 -13.68
N LEU A 410 -10.69 19.29 -14.90
CA LEU A 410 -9.76 20.25 -15.51
C LEU A 410 -10.46 21.42 -16.24
N GLY A 411 -11.78 21.56 -16.11
CA GLY A 411 -12.54 22.67 -16.72
C GLY A 411 -12.85 22.47 -18.21
N GLY A 412 -12.88 21.22 -18.69
CA GLY A 412 -13.11 20.90 -20.09
C GLY A 412 -11.86 21.14 -20.95
N PRO A 413 -11.98 21.60 -22.21
CA PRO A 413 -10.85 21.98 -23.04
C PRO A 413 -10.30 23.36 -22.61
N HIS A 414 -9.85 23.46 -21.36
CA HIS A 414 -9.34 24.70 -20.78
C HIS A 414 -8.10 25.19 -21.56
N PRO A 415 -8.09 26.39 -22.15
CA PRO A 415 -7.08 26.80 -23.13
C PRO A 415 -5.65 26.63 -22.64
N ARG A 416 -5.35 27.12 -21.43
CA ARG A 416 -3.99 27.04 -20.85
C ARG A 416 -3.53 25.62 -20.55
N ILE A 417 -4.45 24.72 -20.18
CA ILE A 417 -4.10 23.34 -19.82
C ILE A 417 -3.97 22.51 -21.10
N ALA A 418 -4.89 22.70 -22.05
CA ALA A 418 -4.91 21.96 -23.30
C ALA A 418 -3.74 22.32 -24.23
N SER A 419 -3.21 23.56 -24.15
CA SER A 419 -2.06 24.01 -24.95
C SER A 419 -0.71 23.85 -24.26
N ALA A 420 -0.67 23.48 -22.96
CA ALA A 420 0.58 23.36 -22.22
C ALA A 420 1.44 22.22 -22.77
N ALA A 421 2.75 22.44 -22.87
CA ALA A 421 3.71 21.41 -23.22
C ALA A 421 3.90 20.39 -22.09
N SER A 422 3.60 20.77 -20.84
CA SER A 422 3.62 19.85 -19.69
C SER A 422 2.68 20.29 -18.57
N VAL A 423 2.02 19.33 -17.93
CA VAL A 423 1.05 19.55 -16.85
C VAL A 423 1.33 18.64 -15.66
N ASP A 424 1.23 19.17 -14.44
CA ASP A 424 1.19 18.38 -13.19
C ASP A 424 0.08 18.88 -12.26
N VAL A 425 -0.27 18.09 -11.25
CA VAL A 425 -1.23 18.45 -10.21
C VAL A 425 -0.55 18.39 -8.85
N TYR A 426 -0.64 19.47 -8.10
CA TYR A 426 -0.48 19.48 -6.66
C TYR A 426 -1.89 19.38 -6.06
N SER A 427 -2.23 18.59 -5.05
CA SER A 427 -1.35 17.88 -4.12
C SER A 427 -1.31 16.37 -4.40
N TYR A 428 -2.46 15.69 -4.45
CA TYR A 428 -2.51 14.22 -4.54
C TYR A 428 -3.44 13.66 -5.63
N MET A 429 -4.30 14.50 -6.22
CA MET A 429 -5.24 14.13 -7.30
C MET A 429 -4.59 14.19 -8.68
N ILE A 430 -3.56 13.38 -8.91
CA ILE A 430 -2.72 13.45 -10.13
C ILE A 430 -3.23 12.66 -11.34
N ALA A 431 -4.29 11.86 -11.18
CA ALA A 431 -4.90 11.10 -12.29
C ALA A 431 -5.47 11.96 -13.44
N PRO A 432 -6.10 13.13 -13.22
CA PRO A 432 -6.78 13.86 -14.28
C PRO A 432 -5.93 14.19 -15.52
N PRO A 433 -4.71 14.76 -15.43
CA PRO A 433 -3.90 15.00 -16.63
C PRO A 433 -3.52 13.70 -17.36
N ILE A 434 -3.24 12.62 -16.62
CA ILE A 434 -2.89 11.32 -17.18
C ILE A 434 -4.07 10.75 -17.99
N LEU A 435 -5.24 10.68 -17.37
CA LEU A 435 -6.43 10.03 -17.95
C LEU A 435 -7.09 10.89 -19.04
N ALA A 436 -6.90 12.21 -19.01
CA ALA A 436 -7.33 13.10 -20.09
C ALA A 436 -6.42 13.03 -21.33
N GLY A 437 -5.27 12.35 -21.24
CA GLY A 437 -4.28 12.25 -22.32
C GLY A 437 -3.45 13.53 -22.51
N LEU A 438 -3.26 14.31 -21.44
CA LEU A 438 -2.42 15.51 -21.43
C LEU A 438 -0.94 15.13 -21.23
N PRO A 439 0.01 16.00 -21.60
CA PRO A 439 1.43 15.76 -21.38
C PRO A 439 1.79 15.86 -19.88
N TYR A 440 1.51 14.78 -19.14
CA TYR A 440 1.77 14.72 -17.72
C TYR A 440 3.27 14.71 -17.44
N HIS A 441 3.73 15.64 -16.59
CA HIS A 441 5.13 15.74 -16.16
C HIS A 441 5.24 15.57 -14.65
N PRO A 442 5.54 14.35 -14.16
CA PRO A 442 5.51 14.07 -12.72
C PRO A 442 6.64 14.77 -11.97
N ARG A 443 6.33 15.25 -10.76
CA ARG A 443 7.35 15.39 -9.70
C ARG A 443 7.81 14.01 -9.23
N PRO A 444 9.05 13.88 -8.68
CA PRO A 444 9.53 12.60 -8.20
C PRO A 444 8.57 11.99 -7.19
N VAL A 445 8.21 12.67 -6.11
CA VAL A 445 7.17 12.19 -5.20
C VAL A 445 5.80 12.57 -5.75
N ILE A 446 5.19 11.61 -6.43
CA ILE A 446 3.96 11.82 -7.21
C ILE A 446 2.76 12.28 -6.35
N GLN A 447 2.69 11.89 -5.08
CA GLN A 447 1.63 12.33 -4.16
C GLN A 447 2.23 13.12 -2.99
N SER A 448 1.90 14.41 -2.90
CA SER A 448 2.61 15.34 -2.01
C SER A 448 2.47 15.03 -0.51
N TYR A 449 1.45 14.26 -0.11
CA TYR A 449 1.32 13.78 1.26
C TYR A 449 2.40 12.75 1.65
N GLN A 450 3.10 12.16 0.67
CA GLN A 450 4.20 11.21 0.85
C GLN A 450 5.58 11.88 0.96
N SER A 451 5.70 13.17 0.65
CA SER A 451 6.94 13.95 0.81
C SER A 451 7.21 14.31 2.28
N TYR A 452 7.00 13.34 3.19
CA TYR A 452 7.10 13.50 4.64
C TYR A 452 8.51 13.25 5.19
N MET A 453 9.53 13.11 4.34
CA MET A 453 10.93 13.06 4.75
C MET A 453 11.69 14.21 4.07
N PRO A 454 12.67 14.85 4.76
CA PRO A 454 13.43 15.95 4.16
C PRO A 454 14.11 15.59 2.83
N ALA A 455 14.68 14.38 2.69
CA ALA A 455 15.35 14.00 1.44
C ALA A 455 14.36 13.69 0.30
N LEU A 456 13.13 13.25 0.60
CA LEU A 456 12.01 13.20 -0.36
C LEU A 456 11.60 14.60 -0.81
N ALA A 457 11.41 15.53 0.13
CA ALA A 457 11.07 16.92 -0.17
C ALA A 457 12.15 17.62 -1.01
N ASP A 458 13.42 17.40 -0.70
CA ASP A 458 14.55 17.98 -1.44
C ASP A 458 14.61 17.50 -2.90
N ARG A 459 14.12 16.27 -3.19
CA ARG A 459 14.01 15.77 -4.57
C ARG A 459 12.95 16.54 -5.35
N ASP A 460 11.78 16.74 -4.76
CA ASP A 460 10.71 17.52 -5.39
C ASP A 460 11.16 18.97 -5.66
N VAL A 461 11.80 19.64 -4.69
CA VAL A 461 12.34 21.00 -4.87
C VAL A 461 13.34 21.07 -6.03
N LYS A 462 14.30 20.14 -6.06
CA LYS A 462 15.32 20.10 -7.12
C LYS A 462 14.69 19.91 -8.50
N GLU A 463 13.72 19.00 -8.61
CA GLU A 463 13.07 18.73 -9.88
C GLU A 463 12.19 19.90 -10.33
N VAL A 464 11.38 20.49 -9.44
CA VAL A 464 10.54 21.66 -9.77
C VAL A 464 11.38 22.84 -10.24
N ARG A 465 12.54 23.10 -9.61
CA ARG A 465 13.46 24.15 -10.05
C ARG A 465 14.07 23.87 -11.42
N ARG A 466 14.47 22.62 -11.68
CA ARG A 466 15.20 22.21 -12.88
C ARG A 466 14.26 22.09 -14.10
N THR A 467 13.17 21.36 -13.94
CA THR A 467 12.33 20.84 -15.04
C THR A 467 10.84 20.89 -14.74
N GLY A 468 10.41 21.53 -13.64
CA GLY A 468 9.00 21.61 -13.26
C GLY A 468 8.06 21.95 -14.42
N ALA A 469 6.87 21.35 -14.38
CA ALA A 469 5.87 21.43 -15.44
C ALA A 469 5.54 22.88 -15.80
N GLU A 470 5.17 23.12 -17.06
CA GLU A 470 4.77 24.44 -17.53
C GLU A 470 3.53 24.93 -16.78
N VAL A 471 2.57 24.03 -16.58
CA VAL A 471 1.34 24.31 -15.85
C VAL A 471 1.18 23.36 -14.65
N TYR A 472 0.86 23.92 -13.50
CA TYR A 472 0.38 23.17 -12.34
C TYR A 472 -1.08 23.50 -12.05
N VAL A 473 -1.87 22.49 -11.69
CA VAL A 473 -3.16 22.72 -11.01
C VAL A 473 -2.96 22.52 -9.51
N LEU A 474 -3.13 23.57 -8.72
CA LEU A 474 -3.01 23.57 -7.26
C LEU A 474 -4.36 23.28 -6.60
N GLN A 475 -4.54 22.04 -6.19
CA GLN A 475 -5.55 21.59 -5.24
C GLN A 475 -5.18 22.06 -3.83
N VAL A 476 -6.12 22.74 -3.17
CA VAL A 476 -5.98 23.15 -1.77
C VAL A 476 -6.57 22.09 -0.85
N GLY A 477 -5.81 21.66 0.14
CA GLY A 477 -6.24 20.67 1.12
C GLY A 477 -5.21 19.57 1.37
N SER A 478 -5.50 18.78 2.40
CA SER A 478 -4.62 17.71 2.89
C SER A 478 -5.43 16.44 3.18
N ILE A 479 -4.75 15.36 3.53
CA ILE A 479 -5.38 14.15 4.05
C ILE A 479 -5.35 14.07 5.58
N ASP A 480 -6.18 13.20 6.17
CA ASP A 480 -6.12 12.81 7.58
C ASP A 480 -6.11 13.99 8.59
N ASN A 481 -6.83 15.08 8.29
CA ASN A 481 -6.90 16.31 9.10
C ASN A 481 -5.52 16.95 9.38
N ARG A 482 -4.60 16.93 8.41
CA ARG A 482 -3.35 17.70 8.47
C ARG A 482 -3.62 19.18 8.14
N PRO A 483 -2.73 20.12 8.48
CA PRO A 483 -2.89 21.49 8.03
C PRO A 483 -3.06 21.56 6.49
N PRO A 484 -3.95 22.41 5.95
CA PRO A 484 -4.36 22.39 4.54
C PRO A 484 -3.22 22.42 3.51
N LEU A 485 -2.10 23.07 3.84
CA LEU A 485 -0.94 23.22 2.96
C LEU A 485 0.31 22.46 3.45
N ALA A 486 0.14 21.54 4.40
CA ALA A 486 1.25 20.74 4.93
C ALA A 486 1.74 19.66 3.94
N ASP A 487 0.82 19.04 3.20
CA ASP A 487 1.16 18.04 2.19
C ASP A 487 1.89 18.73 1.02
N GLY A 488 3.16 18.40 0.79
CA GLY A 488 4.02 19.13 -0.14
C GLY A 488 4.33 20.58 0.26
N GLY A 489 4.23 20.93 1.55
CA GLY A 489 4.40 22.31 2.03
C GLY A 489 5.74 22.97 1.71
N HIS A 490 6.76 22.17 1.42
CA HIS A 490 8.10 22.61 1.06
C HIS A 490 8.18 23.20 -0.36
N LEU A 491 7.18 22.97 -1.22
CA LEU A 491 7.13 23.49 -2.59
C LEU A 491 6.59 24.91 -2.69
N TRP A 492 5.95 25.44 -1.64
CA TRP A 492 5.33 26.78 -1.69
C TRP A 492 6.30 27.91 -2.04
N PRO A 493 7.53 27.97 -1.50
CA PRO A 493 8.51 28.95 -1.95
C PRO A 493 8.83 28.83 -3.45
N GLU A 494 8.89 27.60 -3.97
CA GLU A 494 9.16 27.37 -5.40
C GLU A 494 7.98 27.80 -6.26
N PHE A 495 6.74 27.50 -5.84
CA PHE A 495 5.56 27.94 -6.56
C PHE A 495 5.45 29.47 -6.59
N LEU A 496 5.67 30.15 -5.46
CA LEU A 496 5.65 31.62 -5.40
C LEU A 496 6.76 32.28 -6.23
N SER A 497 7.94 31.66 -6.29
CA SER A 497 9.07 32.16 -7.06
C SER A 497 8.91 31.91 -8.56
N LEU A 498 8.50 30.71 -8.95
CA LEU A 498 8.60 30.22 -10.34
C LEU A 498 7.30 30.34 -11.13
N TYR A 499 6.15 30.60 -10.50
CA TYR A 499 4.84 30.53 -11.18
C TYR A 499 3.97 31.76 -10.95
N ASN A 500 3.06 32.01 -11.90
CA ASN A 500 1.98 33.00 -11.85
C ASN A 500 0.61 32.30 -11.80
N PRO A 501 -0.38 32.85 -11.09
CA PRO A 501 -1.75 32.38 -11.19
C PRO A 501 -2.33 32.84 -12.54
N VAL A 502 -2.98 31.94 -13.28
CA VAL A 502 -3.54 32.28 -14.60
C VAL A 502 -5.03 32.07 -14.68
N ASP A 503 -5.56 31.02 -14.05
CA ASP A 503 -7.00 30.71 -14.09
C ASP A 503 -7.40 29.79 -12.93
N GLN A 504 -8.65 29.36 -12.86
CA GLN A 504 -9.14 28.38 -11.91
C GLN A 504 -10.06 27.37 -12.61
N VAL A 505 -9.86 26.10 -12.29
CA VAL A 505 -10.68 24.98 -12.75
C VAL A 505 -11.33 24.28 -11.55
N PRO A 506 -12.33 23.39 -11.75
CA PRO A 506 -12.95 22.68 -10.63
C PRO A 506 -11.96 21.94 -9.72
N LEU A 507 -10.85 21.44 -10.28
CA LEU A 507 -9.80 20.74 -9.52
C LEU A 507 -8.94 21.68 -8.65
N GLY A 508 -8.77 22.95 -9.02
CA GLY A 508 -7.89 23.87 -8.29
C GLY A 508 -7.46 25.11 -9.07
N LEU A 509 -6.52 25.85 -8.48
CA LEU A 509 -5.93 27.04 -9.10
C LEU A 509 -4.94 26.64 -10.20
N VAL A 510 -5.07 27.19 -11.39
CA VAL A 510 -4.11 26.96 -12.48
C VAL A 510 -2.99 27.99 -12.36
N ILE A 511 -1.75 27.51 -12.27
CA ILE A 511 -0.55 28.34 -12.27
C ILE A 511 0.33 27.98 -13.46
N GLU A 512 0.98 28.98 -14.06
CA GLU A 512 1.84 28.85 -15.24
C GLU A 512 3.25 29.33 -14.90
N ARG A 513 4.26 28.62 -15.40
CA ARG A 513 5.67 28.91 -15.12
C ARG A 513 6.04 30.28 -15.68
N ARG A 514 6.74 31.08 -14.88
CA ARG A 514 7.27 32.39 -15.28
C ARG A 514 8.41 32.22 -16.26
N ALA A 515 8.55 33.19 -17.16
CA ALA A 515 9.77 33.34 -17.96
C ALA A 515 10.98 33.67 -17.05
N GLU A 516 10.77 34.53 -16.04
CA GLU A 516 11.80 34.93 -15.08
C GLU A 516 11.33 34.64 -13.63
N PRO A 517 12.10 33.86 -12.86
CA PRO A 517 11.81 33.62 -11.44
C PRO A 517 11.81 34.90 -10.61
N LEU A 518 10.87 35.01 -9.67
CA LEU A 518 10.91 36.03 -8.63
C LEU A 518 11.94 35.64 -7.56
N THR A 519 12.80 36.58 -7.19
CA THR A 519 13.66 36.41 -6.00
C THR A 519 12.82 36.68 -4.77
N LEU A 520 12.55 35.65 -3.96
CA LEU A 520 11.82 35.83 -2.70
C LEU A 520 12.75 36.35 -1.61
N GLU A 521 12.25 37.27 -0.80
CA GLU A 521 12.93 37.74 0.40
C GLU A 521 12.47 36.90 1.59
N THR A 522 13.39 36.69 2.54
CA THR A 522 13.11 35.87 3.72
C THR A 522 13.58 36.55 4.98
N ARG A 523 12.75 36.49 6.03
CA ARG A 523 13.06 37.02 7.35
C ARG A 523 12.79 35.95 8.40
N LYS A 524 13.83 35.61 9.17
CA LYS A 524 13.72 34.64 10.26
C LYS A 524 13.04 35.32 11.47
N LEU A 525 11.87 34.82 11.86
CA LEU A 525 11.07 35.38 12.96
C LEU A 525 11.30 34.65 14.28
N VAL A 526 11.40 33.32 14.22
CA VAL A 526 11.64 32.44 15.36
C VAL A 526 12.75 31.49 15.00
N ASP A 527 13.69 31.27 15.90
CA ASP A 527 14.71 30.24 15.76
C ASP A 527 15.19 29.76 17.12
N GLY A 528 15.02 28.47 17.39
CA GLY A 528 15.53 27.90 18.62
C GLY A 528 14.85 26.62 19.06
N LYS A 529 15.18 26.22 20.28
CA LYS A 529 14.65 25.02 20.92
C LYS A 529 13.33 25.32 21.62
N ASN A 530 12.28 24.63 21.20
CA ASN A 530 10.93 24.80 21.68
C ASN A 530 10.46 23.58 22.49
N ARG A 531 9.42 23.78 23.29
CA ARG A 531 8.76 22.74 24.10
C ARG A 531 7.33 22.51 23.62
N TYR A 532 6.84 21.30 23.85
CA TYR A 532 5.45 20.96 23.57
C TYR A 532 4.49 21.73 24.49
N ASN A 533 3.28 21.97 23.99
CA ASN A 533 2.18 22.64 24.68
C ASN A 533 2.45 24.12 25.04
N SER A 534 3.53 24.72 24.54
CA SER A 534 3.83 26.14 24.65
C SER A 534 3.38 26.88 23.39
N TRP A 535 2.76 28.04 23.57
CA TRP A 535 2.37 28.91 22.45
C TRP A 535 3.59 29.59 21.85
N ILE A 536 3.61 29.62 20.52
CA ILE A 536 4.55 30.38 19.70
C ILE A 536 3.71 31.44 19.01
N GLU A 537 3.88 32.67 19.46
CA GLU A 537 3.20 33.83 18.89
C GLU A 537 3.78 34.14 17.50
N LEU A 538 2.91 34.48 16.57
CA LEU A 538 3.21 34.81 15.19
C LEU A 538 2.75 36.24 14.91
N PRO A 539 3.54 37.05 14.18
CA PRO A 539 3.01 38.29 13.64
C PRO A 539 1.91 37.98 12.61
N ALA A 540 0.97 38.91 12.43
CA ALA A 540 0.07 38.84 11.30
C ALA A 540 0.90 38.98 10.01
N PRO A 541 0.81 38.03 9.06
CA PRO A 541 1.55 38.14 7.80
C PRO A 541 1.03 39.35 7.02
N ALA A 542 1.96 40.10 6.42
CA ALA A 542 1.60 41.12 5.45
C ALA A 542 0.89 40.48 4.23
N PRO A 543 0.09 41.25 3.45
CA PRO A 543 -0.43 40.79 2.16
C PRO A 543 0.66 40.18 1.27
N GLY A 544 0.38 39.07 0.59
CA GLY A 544 1.35 38.39 -0.26
C GLY A 544 2.43 37.56 0.46
N THR A 545 2.38 37.44 1.79
CA THR A 545 3.42 36.80 2.60
C THR A 545 2.95 35.47 3.19
N ILE A 546 3.86 34.49 3.27
CA ILE A 546 3.66 33.26 4.06
C ILE A 546 4.64 33.21 5.23
N LEU A 547 4.17 32.68 6.36
CA LEU A 547 5.01 32.22 7.45
C LEU A 547 5.19 30.72 7.31
N GLN A 548 6.40 30.30 6.97
CA GLN A 548 6.76 28.89 6.88
C GLN A 548 7.32 28.41 8.22
N VAL A 549 6.77 27.31 8.74
CA VAL A 549 7.29 26.63 9.92
C VAL A 549 8.13 25.42 9.50
N LYS A 550 9.32 25.27 10.08
CA LYS A 550 10.20 24.11 9.89
C LYS A 550 10.78 23.67 11.23
N GLY A 551 10.84 22.37 11.50
CA GLY A 551 11.28 21.88 12.81
C GLY A 551 11.67 20.41 12.84
N GLY A 552 12.57 20.05 13.76
CA GLY A 552 13.18 18.73 13.82
C GLY A 552 12.69 17.88 14.98
N ILE A 553 11.57 17.20 14.84
CA ILE A 553 11.08 16.24 15.85
C ILE A 553 11.65 14.85 15.55
N ARG A 554 12.50 14.34 16.44
CA ARG A 554 13.16 13.03 16.29
C ARG A 554 12.65 12.03 17.33
N PRO A 555 12.46 10.76 16.96
CA PRO A 555 12.10 9.74 17.92
C PRO A 555 13.24 9.49 18.92
N THR A 556 12.89 9.26 20.18
CA THR A 556 13.81 8.79 21.21
C THR A 556 14.27 7.35 20.90
N LEU A 557 15.20 6.79 21.69
CA LEU A 557 15.55 5.38 21.55
C LEU A 557 14.34 4.47 21.76
N LEU A 558 13.48 4.80 22.74
CA LEU A 558 12.21 4.12 22.96
C LEU A 558 11.28 4.24 21.75
N GLY A 559 11.12 5.46 21.22
CA GLY A 559 10.30 5.72 20.03
C GLY A 559 10.80 4.95 18.81
N ARG A 560 12.12 4.83 18.62
CA ARG A 560 12.72 4.04 17.54
C ARG A 560 12.47 2.55 17.72
N ALA A 561 12.73 1.99 18.90
CA ALA A 561 12.50 0.58 19.18
C ALA A 561 11.03 0.18 19.01
N PHE A 562 10.11 0.99 19.55
CA PHE A 562 8.68 0.73 19.38
C PHE A 562 8.22 0.96 17.94
N GLY A 563 8.76 1.95 17.23
CA GLY A 563 8.47 2.23 15.83
C GLY A 563 8.88 1.09 14.87
N LEU A 564 9.83 0.23 15.28
CA LEU A 564 10.16 -0.99 14.54
C LEU A 564 9.05 -2.05 14.65
N ALA A 565 8.45 -2.20 15.83
CA ALA A 565 7.39 -3.18 16.06
C ALA A 565 5.99 -2.66 15.65
N PHE A 566 5.71 -1.38 15.89
CA PHE A 566 4.37 -0.79 15.74
C PHE A 566 4.45 0.70 15.35
N LYS A 567 3.34 1.43 15.45
CA LYS A 567 3.27 2.85 15.11
C LYS A 567 3.54 3.78 16.30
N PRO A 568 4.25 4.90 16.12
CA PRO A 568 4.44 5.87 17.18
C PRO A 568 3.13 6.64 17.49
N PRO A 569 2.98 7.22 18.69
CA PRO A 569 1.83 8.05 19.02
C PRO A 569 1.83 9.33 18.17
N GLN A 570 0.64 9.72 17.69
CA GLN A 570 0.47 10.91 16.86
C GLN A 570 0.73 12.20 17.66
N LEU A 571 1.23 13.21 16.96
CA LEU A 571 1.31 14.59 17.43
C LEU A 571 0.22 15.42 16.76
N THR A 572 -0.17 16.52 17.41
CA THR A 572 -1.09 17.49 16.83
C THR A 572 -0.50 18.90 16.93
N ILE A 573 -0.98 19.79 16.08
CA ILE A 573 -0.69 21.23 16.12
C ILE A 573 -2.01 21.97 16.31
N THR A 574 -2.06 22.86 17.29
CA THR A 574 -3.18 23.78 17.46
C THR A 574 -2.81 25.11 16.84
N LEU A 575 -3.65 25.61 15.93
CA LEU A 575 -3.53 26.91 15.30
C LEU A 575 -4.59 27.84 15.91
N ARG A 576 -4.16 29.00 16.41
CA ARG A 576 -5.05 30.05 16.92
C ARG A 576 -5.16 31.16 15.89
N ARG A 577 -6.38 31.49 15.50
CA ARG A 577 -6.69 32.56 14.53
C ARG A 577 -6.82 33.91 15.23
N ALA A 578 -6.87 34.97 14.43
CA ALA A 578 -7.06 36.35 14.92
C ALA A 578 -8.38 36.56 15.68
N ASP A 579 -9.43 35.79 15.35
CA ASP A 579 -10.73 35.80 16.05
C ASP A 579 -10.71 35.01 17.38
N GLY A 580 -9.57 34.44 17.77
CA GLY A 580 -9.40 33.62 18.97
C GLY A 580 -9.82 32.16 18.81
N SER A 581 -10.37 31.75 17.66
CA SER A 581 -10.73 30.35 17.42
C SER A 581 -9.49 29.45 17.31
N GLU A 582 -9.60 28.24 17.88
CA GLU A 582 -8.53 27.24 17.85
C GLU A 582 -8.92 26.08 16.93
N GLN A 583 -8.00 25.68 16.05
CA GLN A 583 -8.15 24.51 15.19
C GLN A 583 -7.04 23.51 15.47
N ILE A 584 -7.42 22.24 15.67
CA ILE A 584 -6.48 21.16 15.96
C ILE A 584 -6.30 20.31 14.70
N HIS A 585 -5.05 20.23 14.25
CA HIS A 585 -4.65 19.45 13.10
C HIS A 585 -3.66 18.37 13.50
N ARG A 586 -3.66 17.26 12.78
CA ARG A 586 -2.64 16.23 12.90
C ARG A 586 -1.31 16.76 12.38
N LEU A 587 -0.22 16.52 13.12
CA LEU A 587 1.13 16.93 12.73
C LEU A 587 1.98 15.70 12.41
N VAL A 588 2.57 15.67 11.22
CA VAL A 588 3.57 14.66 10.83
C VAL A 588 4.97 15.23 11.09
N PRO A 589 5.77 14.62 12.00
CA PRO A 589 7.10 15.11 12.35
C PRO A 589 8.02 15.39 11.17
N GLY A 590 8.02 14.51 10.17
CA GLY A 590 8.89 14.66 9.01
C GLY A 590 8.42 15.73 8.01
N GLN A 591 7.11 16.01 7.93
CA GLN A 591 6.60 17.16 7.17
C GLN A 591 6.99 18.49 7.83
N LEU A 592 6.94 18.55 9.16
CA LEU A 592 7.52 19.69 9.89
C LEU A 592 9.03 19.83 9.59
N GLY A 593 9.74 18.70 9.44
CA GLY A 593 11.14 18.68 9.05
C GLY A 593 11.42 19.24 7.64
N ALA A 594 10.51 19.02 6.69
CA ALA A 594 10.58 19.60 5.35
C ALA A 594 10.17 21.08 5.34
N GLY A 595 9.15 21.43 6.13
CA GLY A 595 8.59 22.77 6.28
C GLY A 595 7.28 22.94 5.51
N PHE A 596 6.38 23.77 6.05
CA PHE A 596 5.10 24.10 5.41
C PHE A 596 4.56 25.47 5.84
N PRO A 597 3.67 26.12 5.06
CA PRO A 597 3.02 27.37 5.45
C PRO A 597 2.11 27.15 6.67
N VAL A 598 2.37 27.86 7.77
CA VAL A 598 1.53 27.86 8.97
C VAL A 598 0.58 29.06 9.03
N SER A 599 0.92 30.15 8.35
CA SER A 599 0.10 31.36 8.24
C SER A 599 0.34 32.03 6.88
N PRO A 600 -0.67 32.61 6.22
CA PRO A 600 -2.09 32.49 6.58
C PRO A 600 -2.63 31.09 6.30
N LEU A 601 -3.74 30.75 6.96
CA LEU A 601 -4.43 29.50 6.73
C LEU A 601 -5.34 29.63 5.51
N MET A 602 -4.87 29.12 4.37
CA MET A 602 -5.61 29.08 3.11
C MET A 602 -6.31 27.73 2.94
N THR A 603 -7.58 27.78 2.57
CA THR A 603 -8.47 26.62 2.42
C THR A 603 -9.18 26.58 1.08
N THR A 604 -9.08 27.64 0.27
CA THR A 604 -9.70 27.74 -1.04
C THR A 604 -8.69 28.16 -2.13
N PRO A 605 -8.91 27.77 -3.40
CA PRO A 605 -8.10 28.25 -4.53
C PRO A 605 -8.05 29.79 -4.65
N GLN A 606 -9.12 30.48 -4.29
CA GLN A 606 -9.20 31.94 -4.34
C GLN A 606 -8.29 32.60 -3.30
N GLU A 607 -8.21 32.07 -2.09
CA GLU A 607 -7.26 32.55 -1.08
C GLU A 607 -5.81 32.31 -1.52
N VAL A 608 -5.53 31.19 -2.18
CA VAL A 608 -4.21 30.93 -2.77
C VAL A 608 -3.92 31.92 -3.90
N ARG A 609 -4.89 32.21 -4.77
CA ARG A 609 -4.75 33.23 -5.82
C ARG A 609 -4.39 34.60 -5.22
N ALA A 610 -5.10 35.03 -4.17
CA ALA A 610 -4.81 36.30 -3.49
C ALA A 610 -3.36 36.35 -2.98
N LEU A 611 -2.82 35.24 -2.46
CA LEU A 611 -1.40 35.16 -2.07
C LEU A 611 -0.48 35.41 -3.28
N PHE A 612 -0.78 34.77 -4.41
CA PHE A 612 -0.03 34.98 -5.65
C PHE A 612 -0.25 36.36 -6.29
N GLU A 613 -1.27 37.12 -5.91
CA GLU A 613 -1.51 38.48 -6.42
C GLU A 613 -0.92 39.54 -5.47
N GLY A 614 -0.34 39.11 -4.34
CA GLY A 614 0.25 40.02 -3.34
C GLY A 614 -0.82 40.62 -2.40
N GLU A 615 -2.00 40.02 -2.36
CA GLU A 615 -3.15 40.46 -1.57
C GLU A 615 -3.26 39.70 -0.24
N ALA A 616 -4.20 40.11 0.59
CA ALA A 616 -4.48 39.42 1.84
C ALA A 616 -5.11 38.04 1.55
N ALA A 617 -4.38 36.98 1.91
CA ALA A 617 -4.80 35.61 1.65
C ALA A 617 -5.24 34.91 2.94
N GLY A 618 -6.35 34.18 2.91
CA GLY A 618 -6.79 33.28 3.98
C GLY A 618 -6.92 33.94 5.37
N ALA A 619 -7.01 33.09 6.40
CA ALA A 619 -7.13 33.55 7.79
C ALA A 619 -5.76 33.63 8.48
N PRO A 620 -5.34 34.79 9.02
CA PRO A 620 -4.11 34.90 9.80
C PRO A 620 -4.12 33.99 11.03
N VAL A 621 -3.03 33.23 11.19
CA VAL A 621 -2.73 32.48 12.43
C VAL A 621 -1.85 33.37 13.30
N THR A 622 -2.36 33.70 14.49
CA THR A 622 -1.68 34.58 15.47
C THR A 622 -0.78 33.81 16.41
N ALA A 623 -1.04 32.52 16.62
CA ALA A 623 -0.16 31.65 17.37
C ALA A 623 -0.38 30.19 17.00
N PHE A 624 0.62 29.35 17.28
CA PHE A 624 0.43 27.90 17.28
C PHE A 624 1.14 27.25 18.44
N ARG A 625 0.73 26.02 18.77
CA ARG A 625 1.46 25.13 19.68
C ARG A 625 1.44 23.72 19.15
N ILE A 626 2.53 22.99 19.38
CA ILE A 626 2.59 21.55 19.09
C ILE A 626 2.22 20.79 20.36
N ASN A 627 1.17 19.98 20.28
CA ASN A 627 0.64 19.28 21.44
C ASN A 627 1.26 17.88 21.58
N ALA A 628 1.68 17.56 22.79
CA ALA A 628 2.18 16.24 23.14
C ALA A 628 1.89 15.94 24.62
N GLY A 629 1.18 14.84 24.87
CA GLY A 629 1.05 14.26 26.21
C GLY A 629 2.35 13.59 26.68
N ARG A 630 2.34 13.05 27.90
CA ARG A 630 3.52 12.38 28.50
C ARG A 630 4.03 11.22 27.64
N LEU A 631 3.11 10.42 27.09
CA LEU A 631 3.45 9.29 26.22
C LEU A 631 4.11 9.77 24.93
N GLN A 632 3.54 10.77 24.27
CA GLN A 632 4.12 11.37 23.07
C GLN A 632 5.53 11.91 23.35
N GLN A 633 5.74 12.61 24.46
CA GLN A 633 7.04 13.15 24.82
C GLN A 633 8.08 12.06 25.12
N ALA A 634 7.67 10.93 25.69
CA ALA A 634 8.56 9.78 25.87
C ALA A 634 9.06 9.21 24.53
N PHE A 635 8.24 9.33 23.48
CA PHE A 635 8.53 8.82 22.13
C PHE A 635 9.27 9.82 21.25
N TRP A 636 8.98 11.12 21.39
CA TRP A 636 9.44 12.19 20.50
C TRP A 636 10.39 13.19 21.17
N GLY A 637 10.76 12.96 22.43
CA GLY A 637 11.50 13.89 23.26
C GLY A 637 10.59 14.96 23.88
N SER A 638 11.15 15.78 24.78
CA SER A 638 10.41 16.86 25.45
C SER A 638 10.61 18.24 24.80
N ALA A 639 11.55 18.35 23.86
CA ALA A 639 11.89 19.59 23.17
C ALA A 639 12.44 19.29 21.78
N PHE A 640 12.31 20.26 20.87
CA PHE A 640 12.69 20.14 19.47
C PHE A 640 13.15 21.50 18.91
N PRO A 641 14.10 21.53 17.96
CA PRO A 641 14.42 22.74 17.22
C PRO A 641 13.26 23.11 16.29
N LEU A 642 13.00 24.41 16.15
CA LEU A 642 11.99 24.98 15.29
C LEU A 642 12.43 26.34 14.79
N THR A 643 12.10 26.63 13.54
CA THR A 643 12.30 27.92 12.90
C THR A 643 10.99 28.34 12.24
N VAL A 644 10.65 29.62 12.37
CA VAL A 644 9.59 30.27 11.58
C VAL A 644 10.25 31.31 10.70
N THR A 645 10.02 31.17 9.39
CA THR A 645 10.57 32.07 8.38
C THR A 645 9.42 32.74 7.65
N GLU A 646 9.42 34.06 7.64
CA GLU A 646 8.58 34.85 6.77
C GLU A 646 9.17 34.85 5.36
N ILE A 647 8.32 34.63 4.36
CA ILE A 647 8.70 34.57 2.96
C ILE A 647 7.74 35.46 2.19
N HIS A 648 8.30 36.47 1.51
CA HIS A 648 7.54 37.48 0.77
C HIS A 648 8.23 37.86 -0.53
N ARG A 649 7.51 38.61 -1.37
CA ARG A 649 8.04 39.16 -2.61
C ARG A 649 8.93 40.38 -2.34
N PRO A 650 9.80 40.78 -3.28
CA PRO A 650 10.58 42.01 -3.17
C PRO A 650 9.67 43.21 -2.96
N GLY A 651 10.04 44.11 -2.04
CA GLY A 651 9.33 45.37 -1.81
C GLY A 651 8.03 45.26 -0.99
N GLN A 652 7.77 44.12 -0.34
CA GLN A 652 6.60 43.88 0.54
C GLN A 652 6.96 43.56 2.02
N GLY A 653 8.22 43.79 2.43
CA GLY A 653 8.76 43.42 3.75
C GLY A 653 8.62 44.45 4.87
#